data_AF-A0A419W4S4-F1
#
_entry.id   AF-A0A419W4S4-F1
#
_cell.length_a   1.000
_cell.length_b   1.000
_cell.length_c   1.000
_cell.angle_alpha   90.00
_cell.angle_beta   90.00
_cell.angle_gamma   90.00
#
_symmetry.space_group_name_H-M   'P 1'
#
loop_
_entity.id
_entity.type
_entity.pdbx_description
1 polymer ?
#
loop_
_entity_poly.entity_id
_entity_poly.type
_entity_poly.pdbx_seq_one_letter_code
_entity_poly.pdbx_strand_id
1 'polypeptide(L)'
;METKVQLGTVVFWRHTFGFIAIEDLSLAYFFHRSSLRDPNQHVELLDQFEFEIAETDTGKFKGKARAINLRFVEKGRVDDPRFDRYVGTLKSWNKGIGHITTEQLIETSEVYVNTSRILGERPHLSQGELLVFCPVQSAKSPSNILALFAYPVDSENDLSFLKQQYFETRIPELGNYLLKQSELTDIDLQIIELFSIERIEGRNIEGYAKLKEDLKRIKAQFGYLPPYKDLLIFADEGFLLQLFIEGIIPDFRYEDVLHYFLNTTSIQKKEILFRLNQDDQQQIIKEYLNWIKIYVDLNSIGNEIKCYLDITHRDKNLKDEAAYQGLAEILLTTLPVSEVKKLWIKKYIELPQKFIKDNFDLSNPYEIITLLDSEDESQKQIAIRLLNEQILEVTEGEILKNYTYYVGWLKFIQIHNSRLFHKEFTEALNALPIQDKYCLWIFDILPSIDYTAIPPFVFEQCDYYLRLRSATKDQYFSFLTNHIEQNELNDFIQQYAWNELVQPCFPKSDTTYSLLVDICDWQKKYQNNTIEIDPLAECVYHSIPKFTVQHVRLWLYDFVSPEYLDYYGFREAFKKLNNPEKVEFRNKANWHSKLELDEEAKLTVEPCTNFTETEDGEIIYKARLNNIYFTNGYLALRLEDRSYTQRFYAPEVSTGLNSISEFSNLIDREITILVREKQIQKVDDNLYIILSEVFRNYLLKALATPIAKNKKSKRSYAYAENMELRKQVLNYLKIIQTPDKKTVILDEPHAYYRRLDESVEFPDVEKVALYSIKTSDGYAIIWENIDYSFDRASFVFKTTDESYGNLVEKLTLAITRLGQLRSTLRKLDPDINELHEFKNSLGYVGTVLKKRGQNDAFESWKNNLTETINRKIPPQTDRLFDEIWRELNIDSTKSVRHTNPLPDKKGIKTVDTGEDNSSTKEETIVTERNDQPPGQTSSFSNQSPYKEREAVLSALNEINNLFENLLKMKE
;
A
#
# COMPACT_ATOMS: atom_id res chain seq x y z
N MET A 1 36.40 -83.06 -22.77
CA MET A 1 35.95 -81.66 -22.97
C MET A 1 37.08 -80.76 -22.53
N GLU A 2 37.34 -79.68 -23.24
CA GLU A 2 38.27 -78.65 -22.77
C GLU A 2 37.56 -77.84 -21.68
N THR A 3 38.14 -77.75 -20.47
CA THR A 3 37.60 -76.87 -19.43
C THR A 3 37.97 -75.43 -19.75
N LYS A 4 37.01 -74.71 -20.36
CA LYS A 4 37.17 -73.28 -20.61
C LYS A 4 37.27 -72.54 -19.27
N VAL A 5 38.45 -72.01 -18.97
CA VAL A 5 38.67 -71.09 -17.85
C VAL A 5 37.83 -69.83 -18.08
N GLN A 6 37.20 -69.35 -17.01
CA GLN A 6 36.40 -68.13 -16.99
C GLN A 6 36.94 -67.19 -15.91
N LEU A 7 36.85 -65.88 -16.16
CA LEU A 7 37.05 -64.86 -15.14
C LEU A 7 35.71 -64.59 -14.45
N GLY A 8 35.74 -64.33 -13.15
CA GLY A 8 34.56 -63.92 -12.42
C GLY A 8 34.86 -63.21 -11.10
N THR A 9 33.84 -62.57 -10.57
CA THR A 9 33.88 -61.71 -9.37
C THR A 9 33.10 -62.34 -8.24
N VAL A 10 33.64 -62.35 -7.01
CA VAL A 10 32.94 -62.90 -5.84
C VAL A 10 31.79 -61.98 -5.42
N VAL A 11 30.56 -62.40 -5.70
CA VAL A 11 29.31 -61.64 -5.41
C VAL A 11 28.63 -62.04 -4.10
N PHE A 12 29.16 -63.06 -3.42
CA PHE A 12 28.78 -63.46 -2.06
C PHE A 12 29.88 -64.36 -1.45
N TRP A 13 30.21 -64.16 -0.17
CA TRP A 13 31.16 -65.00 0.56
C TRP A 13 30.76 -65.19 2.03
N ARG A 14 30.90 -66.43 2.54
CA ARG A 14 30.58 -66.80 3.93
C ARG A 14 31.66 -67.68 4.56
N HIS A 15 32.94 -67.31 4.34
CA HIS A 15 34.20 -67.97 4.81
C HIS A 15 34.46 -69.42 4.36
N THR A 16 33.40 -70.20 4.13
CA THR A 16 33.38 -71.63 3.83
C THR A 16 32.87 -71.91 2.41
N PHE A 17 31.95 -71.08 1.92
CA PHE A 17 31.45 -71.11 0.55
C PHE A 17 31.13 -69.69 0.07
N GLY A 18 30.99 -69.55 -1.25
CA GLY A 18 30.59 -68.29 -1.90
C GLY A 18 29.87 -68.52 -3.22
N PHE A 19 29.56 -67.40 -3.88
CA PHE A 19 29.12 -67.37 -5.27
C PHE A 19 30.02 -66.43 -6.07
N ILE A 20 30.44 -66.88 -7.24
CA ILE A 20 31.26 -66.13 -8.19
C ILE A 20 30.44 -65.88 -9.46
N ALA A 21 30.25 -64.61 -9.82
CA ALA A 21 29.52 -64.23 -11.03
C ALA A 21 30.49 -64.02 -12.19
N ILE A 22 30.05 -64.34 -13.41
CA ILE A 22 30.80 -64.03 -14.63
C ILE A 22 30.77 -62.53 -14.93
N GLU A 23 31.55 -62.13 -15.94
CA GLU A 23 31.89 -60.74 -16.29
C GLU A 23 30.70 -59.77 -16.45
N ASP A 24 29.52 -60.25 -16.87
CA ASP A 24 28.29 -59.47 -17.05
C ASP A 24 27.29 -59.54 -15.87
N LEU A 25 27.69 -60.18 -14.77
CA LEU A 25 26.89 -60.46 -13.56
C LEU A 25 25.60 -61.29 -13.79
N SER A 26 25.36 -61.82 -15.00
CA SER A 26 24.12 -62.52 -15.36
C SER A 26 23.96 -63.90 -14.72
N LEU A 27 25.09 -64.58 -14.45
CA LEU A 27 25.16 -65.96 -13.99
C LEU A 27 26.18 -66.08 -12.85
N ALA A 28 25.74 -66.65 -11.71
CA ALA A 28 26.57 -66.87 -10.53
C ALA A 28 26.71 -68.36 -10.19
N TYR A 29 27.96 -68.83 -10.11
CA TYR A 29 28.31 -70.21 -9.78
C TYR A 29 28.66 -70.35 -8.30
N PHE A 30 28.17 -71.41 -7.67
CA PHE A 30 28.57 -71.76 -6.30
C PHE A 30 30.03 -72.23 -6.26
N PHE A 31 30.78 -71.85 -5.22
CA PHE A 31 32.07 -72.45 -4.88
C PHE A 31 32.22 -72.72 -3.38
N HIS A 32 33.02 -73.72 -3.03
CA HIS A 32 33.41 -74.01 -1.64
C HIS A 32 34.85 -73.54 -1.42
N ARG A 33 35.28 -73.31 -0.17
CA ARG A 33 36.67 -72.90 0.13
C ARG A 33 37.70 -73.91 -0.40
N SER A 34 37.36 -75.19 -0.43
CA SER A 34 38.19 -76.25 -1.01
C SER A 34 38.27 -76.23 -2.56
N SER A 35 37.61 -75.30 -3.24
CA SER A 35 37.78 -75.05 -4.68
C SER A 35 38.94 -74.09 -4.97
N LEU A 36 39.50 -73.39 -3.96
CA LEU A 36 40.66 -72.50 -4.11
C LEU A 36 41.93 -73.32 -4.41
N ARG A 37 42.77 -72.86 -5.34
CA ARG A 37 44.08 -73.49 -5.62
C ARG A 37 45.09 -73.30 -4.48
N ASP A 38 45.00 -72.19 -3.75
CA ASP A 38 45.71 -71.98 -2.48
C ASP A 38 44.70 -71.96 -1.31
N PRO A 39 44.75 -72.92 -0.38
CA PRO A 39 43.88 -72.92 0.81
C PRO A 39 44.06 -71.71 1.73
N ASN A 40 45.23 -71.06 1.71
CA ASN A 40 45.56 -69.91 2.54
C ASN A 40 45.09 -68.58 1.94
N GLN A 41 44.70 -68.56 0.66
CA GLN A 41 44.18 -67.38 -0.03
C GLN A 41 43.06 -66.73 0.80
N HIS A 42 43.19 -65.43 1.07
CA HIS A 42 42.09 -64.66 1.61
C HIS A 42 41.11 -64.33 0.49
N VAL A 43 39.82 -64.36 0.82
CA VAL A 43 38.72 -64.14 -0.13
C VAL A 43 37.80 -63.13 0.52
N GLU A 44 37.58 -62.00 -0.16
CA GLU A 44 36.56 -61.01 0.17
C GLU A 44 35.48 -60.95 -0.90
N LEU A 45 34.48 -60.10 -0.67
CA LEU A 45 33.53 -59.70 -1.69
C LEU A 45 34.26 -58.86 -2.75
N LEU A 46 33.79 -58.92 -4.00
CA LEU A 46 34.36 -58.27 -5.19
C LEU A 46 35.74 -58.79 -5.66
N ASP A 47 36.42 -59.66 -4.91
CA ASP A 47 37.68 -60.27 -5.37
C ASP A 47 37.49 -61.05 -6.69
N GLN A 48 38.45 -60.93 -7.60
CA GLN A 48 38.40 -61.60 -8.90
C GLN A 48 39.19 -62.91 -8.89
N PHE A 49 38.58 -63.94 -9.49
CA PHE A 49 39.18 -65.26 -9.66
C PHE A 49 38.96 -65.78 -11.09
N GLU A 50 40.00 -66.41 -11.63
CA GLU A 50 39.85 -67.39 -12.70
C GLU A 50 39.32 -68.69 -12.12
N PHE A 51 38.37 -69.34 -12.80
CA PHE A 51 37.82 -70.62 -12.39
C PHE A 51 37.48 -71.51 -13.58
N GLU A 52 37.35 -72.81 -13.31
CA GLU A 52 36.81 -73.78 -14.26
C GLU A 52 35.40 -74.18 -13.78
N ILE A 53 34.47 -74.38 -14.71
CA ILE A 53 33.15 -74.93 -14.38
C ILE A 53 33.23 -76.45 -14.41
N ALA A 54 32.74 -77.08 -13.34
CA ALA A 54 32.45 -78.51 -13.31
C ALA A 54 31.01 -78.74 -12.84
N GLU A 55 30.36 -79.78 -13.35
CA GLU A 55 29.18 -80.32 -12.69
C GLU A 55 29.55 -81.00 -11.37
N THR A 56 28.57 -81.14 -10.49
CA THR A 56 28.73 -81.86 -9.22
C THR A 56 28.26 -83.30 -9.41
N ASP A 57 29.11 -84.28 -9.11
CA ASP A 57 28.75 -85.71 -9.31
C ASP A 57 27.98 -86.34 -8.14
N THR A 58 27.95 -85.65 -6.99
CA THR A 58 27.58 -86.22 -5.68
C THR A 58 26.54 -85.39 -4.91
N GLY A 59 25.75 -86.07 -4.07
CA GLY A 59 24.82 -85.45 -3.11
C GLY A 59 23.63 -84.70 -3.73
N LYS A 60 23.00 -83.85 -2.91
CA LYS A 60 21.81 -83.03 -3.25
C LYS A 60 22.01 -82.06 -4.43
N PHE A 61 23.25 -81.85 -4.85
CA PHE A 61 23.64 -80.90 -5.90
C PHE A 61 24.02 -81.61 -7.21
N LYS A 62 23.78 -82.93 -7.34
CA LYS A 62 24.17 -83.68 -8.54
C LYS A 62 23.62 -83.06 -9.83
N GLY A 63 24.50 -82.89 -10.83
CA GLY A 63 24.16 -82.24 -12.11
C GLY A 63 24.06 -80.70 -12.05
N LYS A 64 24.50 -80.07 -10.95
CA LYS A 64 24.61 -78.60 -10.89
C LYS A 64 26.05 -78.15 -11.13
N ALA A 65 26.18 -77.15 -12.00
CA ALA A 65 27.43 -76.44 -12.25
C ALA A 65 27.92 -75.70 -10.99
N ARG A 66 29.22 -75.78 -10.74
CA ARG A 66 29.96 -75.11 -9.67
C ARG A 66 31.32 -74.66 -10.18
N ALA A 67 31.89 -73.64 -9.54
CA ALA A 67 33.25 -73.20 -9.81
C ALA A 67 34.27 -74.03 -9.01
N ILE A 68 35.30 -74.50 -9.73
CA ILE A 68 36.44 -75.27 -9.20
C ILE A 68 37.76 -74.64 -9.67
N ASN A 69 38.86 -75.07 -9.06
CA ASN A 69 40.22 -74.63 -9.39
C ASN A 69 40.40 -73.09 -9.37
N LEU A 70 39.76 -72.40 -8.42
CA LEU A 70 39.78 -70.94 -8.31
C LEU A 70 41.22 -70.44 -8.10
N ARG A 71 41.71 -69.65 -9.05
CA ARG A 71 42.99 -68.92 -9.00
C ARG A 71 42.68 -67.44 -8.79
N PHE A 72 43.19 -66.85 -7.69
CA PHE A 72 43.07 -65.42 -7.44
C PHE A 72 43.76 -64.63 -8.56
N VAL A 73 43.12 -63.54 -9.00
CA VAL A 73 43.61 -62.66 -10.07
C VAL A 73 43.97 -61.30 -9.47
N GLU A 74 42.98 -60.59 -8.94
CA GLU A 74 43.15 -59.26 -8.35
C GLU A 74 42.12 -58.97 -7.26
N LYS A 75 42.43 -57.94 -6.46
CA LYS A 75 41.54 -57.45 -5.41
C LYS A 75 40.33 -56.73 -5.97
N GLY A 76 39.19 -56.94 -5.33
CA GLY A 76 37.95 -56.25 -5.66
C GLY A 76 38.06 -54.73 -5.51
N ARG A 77 37.40 -54.01 -6.42
CA ARG A 77 37.31 -52.54 -6.44
C ARG A 77 35.86 -52.10 -6.47
N VAL A 78 35.53 -51.09 -5.69
CA VAL A 78 34.18 -50.49 -5.65
C VAL A 78 33.95 -49.46 -6.75
N ASP A 79 35.04 -48.89 -7.29
CA ASP A 79 35.05 -47.94 -8.40
C ASP A 79 35.18 -48.62 -9.78
N ASP A 80 34.95 -49.93 -9.86
CA ASP A 80 34.89 -50.68 -11.12
C ASP A 80 33.65 -50.25 -11.95
N PRO A 81 33.80 -49.86 -13.23
CA PRO A 81 32.69 -49.40 -14.07
C PRO A 81 31.56 -50.41 -14.32
N ARG A 82 31.68 -51.67 -13.86
CA ARG A 82 30.59 -52.66 -13.86
C ARG A 82 29.61 -52.50 -12.69
N PHE A 83 29.90 -51.62 -11.73
CA PHE A 83 29.07 -51.36 -10.57
C PHE A 83 28.52 -49.94 -10.57
N ASP A 84 27.24 -49.79 -10.89
CA ASP A 84 26.53 -48.53 -10.67
C ASP A 84 26.49 -48.26 -9.15
N ARG A 85 27.23 -47.23 -8.69
CA ARG A 85 27.24 -46.78 -7.29
C ARG A 85 26.15 -45.74 -7.05
N TYR A 86 25.47 -45.85 -5.91
CA TYR A 86 24.38 -45.00 -5.46
C TYR A 86 24.57 -44.61 -3.98
N VAL A 87 23.90 -43.54 -3.52
CA VAL A 87 23.92 -43.11 -2.12
C VAL A 87 22.51 -43.21 -1.51
N GLY A 88 22.43 -43.62 -0.25
CA GLY A 88 21.16 -43.66 0.47
C GLY A 88 21.33 -43.77 1.98
N THR A 89 20.23 -43.51 2.69
CA THR A 89 20.20 -43.44 4.16
C THR A 89 19.74 -44.77 4.74
N LEU A 90 20.44 -45.28 5.75
CA LEU A 90 20.11 -46.54 6.42
C LEU A 90 18.90 -46.36 7.35
N LYS A 91 17.72 -46.78 6.88
CA LYS A 91 16.43 -46.63 7.58
C LYS A 91 16.25 -47.58 8.75
N SER A 92 16.89 -48.74 8.73
CA SER A 92 16.86 -49.72 9.83
C SER A 92 18.02 -50.71 9.74
N TRP A 93 18.45 -51.27 10.89
CA TRP A 93 19.48 -52.31 10.98
C TRP A 93 19.21 -53.23 12.19
N ASN A 94 18.94 -54.53 11.96
CA ASN A 94 18.56 -55.53 12.98
C ASN A 94 19.24 -56.88 12.70
N LYS A 95 19.92 -57.46 13.71
CA LYS A 95 20.89 -58.60 13.62
C LYS A 95 21.61 -58.77 12.28
N GLY A 96 22.05 -57.66 11.68
CA GLY A 96 22.85 -57.69 10.46
C GLY A 96 22.07 -57.71 9.14
N ILE A 97 20.79 -57.37 9.14
CA ILE A 97 20.03 -56.95 7.94
C ILE A 97 19.53 -55.52 8.12
N GLY A 98 19.41 -54.78 7.02
CA GLY A 98 18.82 -53.45 7.02
C GLY A 98 18.19 -53.06 5.69
N HIS A 99 17.60 -51.86 5.70
CA HIS A 99 16.93 -51.26 4.55
C HIS A 99 17.55 -49.88 4.28
N ILE A 100 18.05 -49.66 3.07
CA ILE A 100 18.56 -48.37 2.60
C ILE A 100 17.45 -47.67 1.80
N THR A 101 17.16 -46.42 2.11
CA THR A 101 16.26 -45.58 1.29
C THR A 101 17.07 -44.66 0.38
N THR A 102 16.69 -44.60 -0.90
CA THR A 102 17.17 -43.60 -1.86
C THR A 102 16.03 -43.19 -2.79
N GLU A 103 16.07 -41.98 -3.32
CA GLU A 103 15.14 -41.50 -4.35
C GLU A 103 15.63 -41.82 -5.77
N GLN A 104 16.88 -42.28 -5.92
CA GLN A 104 17.52 -42.58 -7.21
C GLN A 104 16.93 -43.81 -7.94
N LEU A 105 16.09 -44.61 -7.28
CA LEU A 105 15.59 -45.88 -7.80
C LEU A 105 14.06 -45.83 -7.99
N ILE A 106 13.66 -45.34 -9.16
CA ILE A 106 12.26 -45.14 -9.58
C ILE A 106 11.36 -46.38 -9.34
N GLU A 107 11.92 -47.59 -9.41
CA GLU A 107 11.17 -48.84 -9.24
C GLU A 107 10.93 -49.25 -7.76
N THR A 108 11.74 -48.81 -6.79
CA THR A 108 11.60 -49.18 -5.35
C THR A 108 12.22 -48.16 -4.40
N SER A 109 11.50 -47.75 -3.36
CA SER A 109 11.98 -46.83 -2.31
C SER A 109 12.87 -47.47 -1.22
N GLU A 110 13.02 -48.80 -1.21
CA GLU A 110 13.85 -49.51 -0.23
C GLU A 110 14.73 -50.58 -0.88
N VAL A 111 16.00 -50.60 -0.49
CA VAL A 111 17.03 -51.53 -0.95
C VAL A 111 17.51 -52.40 0.22
N TYR A 112 17.46 -53.72 0.07
CA TYR A 112 17.81 -54.68 1.11
C TYR A 112 19.32 -54.84 1.27
N VAL A 113 19.85 -54.84 2.49
CA VAL A 113 21.28 -55.02 2.77
C VAL A 113 21.50 -56.02 3.91
N ASN A 114 22.61 -56.77 3.86
CA ASN A 114 23.00 -57.79 4.86
C ASN A 114 24.49 -57.63 5.22
N THR A 115 24.89 -57.99 6.44
CA THR A 115 26.29 -58.01 6.90
C THR A 115 27.23 -58.76 5.96
N SER A 116 26.79 -59.82 5.27
CA SER A 116 27.60 -60.51 4.26
C SER A 116 27.87 -59.71 2.97
N ARG A 117 27.36 -58.49 2.89
CA ARG A 117 27.49 -57.54 1.78
C ARG A 117 28.03 -56.16 2.22
N ILE A 118 28.32 -55.97 3.51
CA ILE A 118 29.02 -54.77 4.00
C ILE A 118 30.52 -54.93 3.76
N LEU A 119 31.15 -53.92 3.17
CA LEU A 119 32.61 -53.85 2.99
C LEU A 119 33.28 -53.14 4.19
N GLY A 120 34.54 -53.47 4.45
CA GLY A 120 35.33 -52.93 5.57
C GLY A 120 35.21 -53.74 6.87
N GLU A 121 35.92 -53.29 7.92
CA GLU A 121 35.91 -53.93 9.23
C GLU A 121 34.61 -53.64 10.01
N ARG A 122 33.58 -54.46 9.75
CA ARG A 122 32.29 -54.54 10.49
C ARG A 122 31.89 -53.25 11.23
N PRO A 123 31.52 -52.17 10.51
CA PRO A 123 31.07 -50.94 11.16
C PRO A 123 29.82 -51.19 12.02
N HIS A 124 29.73 -50.47 13.13
CA HIS A 124 28.53 -50.43 13.99
C HIS A 124 27.46 -49.54 13.33
N LEU A 125 26.89 -50.05 12.22
CA LEU A 125 25.95 -49.32 11.39
C LEU A 125 24.73 -48.82 12.19
N SER A 126 24.46 -47.53 12.07
CA SER A 126 23.45 -46.80 12.83
C SER A 126 22.29 -46.33 11.95
N GLN A 127 21.08 -46.26 12.52
CA GLN A 127 19.93 -45.72 11.78
C GLN A 127 20.14 -44.22 11.50
N GLY A 128 19.97 -43.82 10.24
CA GLY A 128 20.27 -42.47 9.74
C GLY A 128 21.67 -42.31 9.12
N GLU A 129 22.51 -43.34 9.17
CA GLU A 129 23.85 -43.33 8.54
C GLU A 129 23.75 -43.38 7.00
N LEU A 130 24.66 -42.68 6.32
CA LEU A 130 24.76 -42.69 4.86
C LEU A 130 25.62 -43.85 4.37
N LEU A 131 25.10 -44.62 3.42
CA LEU A 131 25.79 -45.71 2.77
C LEU A 131 25.95 -45.44 1.26
N VAL A 132 27.13 -45.71 0.74
CA VAL A 132 27.34 -45.95 -0.70
C VAL A 132 27.04 -47.43 -0.96
N PHE A 133 26.31 -47.74 -2.02
CA PHE A 133 25.92 -49.12 -2.36
C PHE A 133 25.72 -49.32 -3.86
N CYS A 134 25.74 -50.58 -4.31
CA CYS A 134 25.42 -50.95 -5.69
C CYS A 134 24.11 -51.75 -5.74
N PRO A 135 23.00 -51.23 -6.30
CA PRO A 135 21.72 -51.92 -6.38
C PRO A 135 21.71 -53.00 -7.46
N VAL A 136 21.21 -54.17 -7.10
CA VAL A 136 20.86 -55.25 -8.03
C VAL A 136 19.53 -55.87 -7.64
N GLN A 137 18.74 -56.38 -8.59
CA GLN A 137 17.44 -56.99 -8.26
C GLN A 137 17.58 -58.47 -7.88
N SER A 138 16.64 -59.03 -7.10
CA SER A 138 16.73 -60.40 -6.57
C SER A 138 16.13 -61.47 -7.49
N ALA A 139 16.90 -62.50 -7.88
CA ALA A 139 16.35 -63.66 -8.62
C ALA A 139 15.41 -64.56 -7.79
N LYS A 140 15.34 -64.40 -6.46
CA LYS A 140 14.28 -65.04 -5.66
C LYS A 140 12.97 -64.25 -5.76
N SER A 141 13.08 -62.93 -5.72
CA SER A 141 11.96 -62.00 -5.74
C SER A 141 12.27 -60.85 -6.71
N PRO A 142 12.01 -60.98 -8.04
CA PRO A 142 12.42 -60.00 -9.06
C PRO A 142 11.76 -58.61 -8.97
N SER A 143 10.98 -58.36 -7.91
CA SER A 143 10.40 -57.11 -7.44
C SER A 143 11.25 -56.37 -6.41
N ASN A 144 12.24 -57.05 -5.81
CA ASN A 144 13.02 -56.55 -4.68
C ASN A 144 14.42 -56.17 -5.15
N ILE A 145 14.91 -55.00 -4.73
CA ILE A 145 16.29 -54.56 -4.92
C ILE A 145 17.09 -54.82 -3.65
N LEU A 146 18.35 -55.20 -3.83
CA LEU A 146 19.34 -55.39 -2.78
C LEU A 146 20.62 -54.63 -3.12
N ALA A 147 21.38 -54.25 -2.10
CA ALA A 147 22.77 -53.85 -2.27
C ALA A 147 23.60 -55.09 -2.59
N LEU A 148 24.27 -55.16 -3.75
CA LEU A 148 25.31 -56.16 -4.06
C LEU A 148 26.44 -56.09 -3.03
N PHE A 149 26.86 -54.85 -2.76
CA PHE A 149 27.74 -54.41 -1.68
C PHE A 149 27.25 -53.05 -1.13
N ALA A 150 27.64 -52.72 0.10
CA ALA A 150 27.50 -51.37 0.67
C ALA A 150 28.64 -51.03 1.66
N TYR A 151 28.91 -49.73 1.88
CA TYR A 151 29.87 -49.21 2.87
C TYR A 151 29.49 -47.79 3.34
N PRO A 152 29.93 -47.35 4.53
CA PRO A 152 29.71 -45.98 5.02
C PRO A 152 30.27 -44.91 4.07
N VAL A 153 29.60 -43.76 3.96
CA VAL A 153 30.07 -42.63 3.14
C VAL A 153 31.44 -42.10 3.59
N ASP A 154 31.72 -42.17 4.89
CA ASP A 154 33.02 -41.84 5.51
C ASP A 154 34.18 -42.74 5.02
N SER A 155 33.89 -43.84 4.30
CA SER A 155 34.88 -44.71 3.64
C SER A 155 35.03 -44.45 2.13
N GLU A 156 34.21 -43.58 1.55
CA GLU A 156 34.31 -43.18 0.14
C GLU A 156 35.34 -42.06 -0.03
N ASN A 157 36.29 -42.28 -0.95
CA ASN A 157 37.38 -41.35 -1.23
C ASN A 157 37.15 -40.60 -2.56
N ASP A 158 36.22 -41.08 -3.39
CA ASP A 158 35.80 -40.43 -4.63
C ASP A 158 34.86 -39.24 -4.36
N LEU A 159 35.46 -38.11 -3.96
CA LEU A 159 34.75 -36.85 -3.74
C LEU A 159 34.01 -36.35 -5.00
N SER A 160 34.49 -36.71 -6.20
CA SER A 160 33.84 -36.34 -7.47
C SER A 160 32.51 -37.07 -7.63
N PHE A 161 32.50 -38.39 -7.36
CA PHE A 161 31.28 -39.19 -7.25
C PHE A 161 30.33 -38.62 -6.18
N LEU A 162 30.80 -38.35 -4.96
CA LEU A 162 29.94 -37.83 -3.88
C LEU A 162 29.33 -36.45 -4.22
N LYS A 163 30.09 -35.56 -4.88
CA LYS A 163 29.55 -34.30 -5.42
C LYS A 163 28.45 -34.56 -6.43
N GLN A 164 28.70 -35.39 -7.45
CA GLN A 164 27.71 -35.74 -8.48
C GLN A 164 26.42 -36.29 -7.85
N GLN A 165 26.55 -37.25 -6.93
CA GLN A 165 25.42 -37.84 -6.21
C GLN A 165 24.64 -36.79 -5.41
N TYR A 166 25.28 -35.82 -4.77
CA TYR A 166 24.57 -34.71 -4.12
C TYR A 166 23.82 -33.83 -5.12
N PHE A 167 24.42 -33.49 -6.27
CA PHE A 167 23.75 -32.69 -7.29
C PHE A 167 22.50 -33.35 -7.88
N GLU A 168 22.55 -34.68 -8.07
CA GLU A 168 21.46 -35.51 -8.58
C GLU A 168 20.35 -35.74 -7.54
N THR A 169 20.69 -35.89 -6.25
CA THR A 169 19.73 -36.35 -5.21
C THR A 169 19.30 -35.31 -4.18
N ARG A 170 20.13 -34.29 -3.93
CA ARG A 170 19.94 -33.26 -2.90
C ARG A 170 19.74 -33.78 -1.46
N ILE A 171 20.18 -35.02 -1.17
CA ILE A 171 20.19 -35.64 0.16
C ILE A 171 20.85 -34.67 1.18
N PRO A 172 20.12 -34.15 2.19
CA PRO A 172 20.63 -33.14 3.12
C PRO A 172 21.91 -33.57 3.84
N GLU A 173 21.94 -34.83 4.30
CA GLU A 173 23.01 -35.40 5.09
C GLU A 173 24.32 -35.48 4.28
N LEU A 174 24.22 -35.74 2.96
CA LEU A 174 25.36 -35.81 2.06
C LEU A 174 25.94 -34.41 1.79
N GLY A 175 25.08 -33.39 1.72
CA GLY A 175 25.51 -31.99 1.68
C GLY A 175 26.26 -31.58 2.94
N ASN A 176 25.73 -31.94 4.12
CA ASN A 176 26.39 -31.70 5.41
C ASN A 176 27.75 -32.42 5.52
N TYR A 177 27.85 -33.66 5.00
CA TYR A 177 29.11 -34.40 4.92
C TYR A 177 30.14 -33.69 4.02
N LEU A 178 29.74 -33.24 2.83
CA LEU A 178 30.60 -32.52 1.90
C LEU A 178 31.11 -31.19 2.45
N LEU A 179 30.25 -30.41 3.15
CA LEU A 179 30.68 -29.19 3.85
C LEU A 179 31.73 -29.52 4.93
N LYS A 180 31.43 -30.47 5.83
CA LYS A 180 32.33 -30.87 6.91
C LYS A 180 33.68 -31.39 6.39
N GLN A 181 33.70 -32.13 5.28
CA GLN A 181 34.96 -32.55 4.66
C GLN A 181 35.74 -31.36 4.08
N SER A 182 35.08 -30.37 3.47
CA SER A 182 35.77 -29.17 2.97
C SER A 182 36.44 -28.36 4.08
N GLU A 183 35.81 -28.24 5.26
CA GLU A 183 36.40 -27.62 6.45
C GLU A 183 37.62 -28.37 7.01
N LEU A 184 37.67 -29.69 6.82
CA LEU A 184 38.69 -30.57 7.41
C LEU A 184 39.88 -30.87 6.50
N THR A 185 39.73 -30.76 5.18
CA THR A 185 40.69 -31.27 4.18
C THR A 185 41.10 -30.26 3.10
N ASP A 186 40.77 -28.98 3.27
CA ASP A 186 41.18 -27.87 2.40
C ASP A 186 40.75 -28.08 0.93
N ILE A 187 39.53 -28.63 0.74
CA ILE A 187 38.95 -28.92 -0.57
C ILE A 187 38.47 -27.61 -1.20
N ASP A 188 39.02 -27.28 -2.39
CA ASP A 188 38.42 -26.33 -3.33
C ASP A 188 37.01 -26.83 -3.77
N LEU A 189 35.99 -26.50 -2.99
CA LEU A 189 34.63 -26.39 -3.47
C LEU A 189 34.52 -25.11 -4.30
N GLN A 190 34.12 -25.22 -5.56
CA GLN A 190 33.82 -24.04 -6.36
C GLN A 190 32.63 -23.31 -5.70
N ILE A 191 32.62 -21.99 -5.74
CA ILE A 191 31.63 -21.21 -4.97
C ILE A 191 30.19 -21.48 -5.44
N ILE A 192 29.97 -21.88 -6.70
CA ILE A 192 28.67 -22.36 -7.21
C ILE A 192 28.24 -23.69 -6.57
N GLU A 193 29.20 -24.57 -6.22
CA GLU A 193 28.94 -25.80 -5.46
C GLU A 193 28.55 -25.46 -4.01
N LEU A 194 29.27 -24.53 -3.35
CA LEU A 194 28.92 -24.05 -2.01
C LEU A 194 27.48 -23.47 -1.96
N PHE A 195 27.13 -22.57 -2.89
CA PHE A 195 25.76 -22.03 -3.03
C PHE A 195 24.71 -23.15 -3.21
N SER A 196 25.06 -24.20 -3.95
CA SER A 196 24.19 -25.35 -4.21
C SER A 196 24.04 -26.29 -3.01
N ILE A 197 24.98 -26.27 -2.06
CA ILE A 197 24.98 -27.09 -0.84
C ILE A 197 24.33 -26.33 0.33
N GLU A 198 24.59 -25.03 0.50
CA GLU A 198 23.99 -24.17 1.55
C GLU A 198 22.47 -23.92 1.39
N ARG A 199 21.86 -24.43 0.31
CA ARG A 199 20.44 -24.24 -0.06
C ARG A 199 20.04 -22.76 0.01
N ILE A 200 20.73 -21.94 -0.78
CA ILE A 200 20.43 -20.52 -0.92
C ILE A 200 19.29 -20.37 -1.94
N GLU A 201 18.05 -20.37 -1.47
CA GLU A 201 16.86 -20.13 -2.29
C GLU A 201 16.39 -18.68 -2.12
N GLY A 202 16.49 -17.87 -3.16
CA GLY A 202 16.13 -16.44 -3.12
C GLY A 202 14.67 -16.14 -3.48
N ARG A 203 13.86 -17.14 -3.82
CA ARG A 203 12.59 -16.98 -4.58
C ARG A 203 11.36 -16.55 -3.76
N ASN A 204 11.56 -16.08 -2.54
CA ASN A 204 10.51 -15.49 -1.71
C ASN A 204 11.10 -14.44 -0.76
N ILE A 205 10.27 -13.70 -0.01
CA ILE A 205 10.71 -12.55 0.80
C ILE A 205 11.69 -12.96 1.92
N GLU A 206 11.48 -14.11 2.55
CA GLU A 206 12.35 -14.66 3.59
C GLU A 206 13.68 -15.15 2.98
N GLY A 207 13.60 -15.80 1.81
CA GLY A 207 14.74 -16.21 0.99
C GLY A 207 15.59 -15.03 0.48
N TYR A 208 14.96 -13.91 0.11
CA TYR A 208 15.67 -12.68 -0.25
C TYR A 208 16.46 -12.10 0.92
N ALA A 209 15.88 -12.07 2.12
CA ALA A 209 16.59 -11.65 3.33
C ALA A 209 17.77 -12.58 3.64
N LYS A 210 17.57 -13.90 3.57
CA LYS A 210 18.62 -14.91 3.74
C LYS A 210 19.74 -14.74 2.72
N LEU A 211 19.43 -14.72 1.42
CA LEU A 211 20.36 -14.49 0.31
C LEU A 211 21.20 -13.21 0.49
N LYS A 212 20.60 -12.14 0.98
CA LYS A 212 21.24 -10.85 1.26
C LYS A 212 22.19 -10.89 2.46
N GLU A 213 21.99 -11.80 3.40
CA GLU A 213 22.94 -12.08 4.49
C GLU A 213 24.01 -13.09 4.08
N ASP A 214 23.64 -14.15 3.36
CA ASP A 214 24.56 -15.14 2.78
C ASP A 214 25.60 -14.48 1.85
N LEU A 215 25.17 -13.62 0.91
CA LEU A 215 26.07 -12.87 0.02
C LEU A 215 27.02 -11.94 0.80
N LYS A 216 26.58 -11.38 1.93
CA LYS A 216 27.45 -10.56 2.80
C LYS A 216 28.43 -11.41 3.59
N ARG A 217 27.99 -12.57 4.12
CA ARG A 217 28.85 -13.56 4.77
C ARG A 217 29.95 -14.01 3.81
N ILE A 218 29.57 -14.43 2.61
CA ILE A 218 30.48 -14.99 1.60
C ILE A 218 31.49 -13.92 1.13
N LYS A 219 31.04 -12.69 0.88
CA LYS A 219 31.94 -11.55 0.58
C LYS A 219 32.92 -11.26 1.71
N ALA A 220 32.51 -11.40 2.98
CA ALA A 220 33.35 -11.14 4.14
C ALA A 220 34.33 -12.29 4.47
N GLN A 221 33.94 -13.55 4.23
CA GLN A 221 34.76 -14.74 4.51
C GLN A 221 35.74 -15.05 3.36
N PHE A 222 35.26 -14.99 2.11
CA PHE A 222 36.01 -15.46 0.94
C PHE A 222 36.45 -14.33 -0.01
N GLY A 223 36.09 -13.07 0.28
CA GLY A 223 36.43 -11.91 -0.55
C GLY A 223 35.70 -11.84 -1.91
N TYR A 224 34.82 -12.80 -2.18
CA TYR A 224 34.19 -13.04 -3.49
C TYR A 224 32.69 -12.72 -3.49
N LEU A 225 32.16 -12.37 -4.66
CA LEU A 225 30.74 -12.33 -4.96
C LEU A 225 30.51 -13.04 -6.30
N PRO A 226 29.52 -13.93 -6.41
CA PRO A 226 29.17 -14.51 -7.70
C PRO A 226 28.66 -13.42 -8.66
N PRO A 227 28.97 -13.52 -9.97
CA PRO A 227 28.45 -12.61 -10.98
C PRO A 227 26.95 -12.85 -11.18
N TYR A 228 26.25 -11.84 -11.73
CA TYR A 228 24.79 -11.82 -11.87
C TYR A 228 24.26 -13.06 -12.58
N LYS A 229 24.95 -13.50 -13.65
CA LYS A 229 24.61 -14.70 -14.43
C LYS A 229 24.53 -16.01 -13.61
N ASP A 230 25.30 -16.14 -12.54
CA ASP A 230 25.37 -17.36 -11.74
C ASP A 230 24.35 -17.30 -10.58
N LEU A 231 23.97 -16.10 -10.14
CA LEU A 231 22.91 -15.89 -9.15
C LEU A 231 21.50 -16.12 -9.71
N LEU A 232 21.29 -15.96 -11.02
CA LEU A 232 20.01 -16.26 -11.72
C LEU A 232 19.53 -17.70 -11.55
N ILE A 233 20.41 -18.63 -11.19
CA ILE A 233 20.05 -20.02 -10.88
C ILE A 233 19.22 -20.08 -9.58
N PHE A 234 19.54 -19.21 -8.62
CA PHE A 234 19.12 -19.27 -7.22
C PHE A 234 18.03 -18.25 -6.86
N ALA A 235 17.97 -17.10 -7.56
CA ALA A 235 17.05 -16.01 -7.27
C ALA A 235 16.54 -15.31 -8.54
N ASP A 236 15.32 -14.79 -8.48
CA ASP A 236 14.64 -14.15 -9.61
C ASP A 236 15.26 -12.79 -9.98
N GLU A 237 15.16 -12.40 -11.26
CA GLU A 237 15.76 -11.17 -11.82
C GLU A 237 15.47 -9.92 -10.96
N GLY A 238 14.23 -9.77 -10.48
CA GLY A 238 13.82 -8.65 -9.61
C GLY A 238 14.56 -8.58 -8.26
N PHE A 239 14.91 -9.72 -7.66
CA PHE A 239 15.70 -9.75 -6.43
C PHE A 239 17.17 -9.42 -6.70
N LEU A 240 17.73 -9.86 -7.82
CA LEU A 240 19.10 -9.50 -8.23
C LEU A 240 19.21 -8.01 -8.56
N LEU A 241 18.23 -7.45 -9.25
CA LEU A 241 18.11 -6.01 -9.51
C LEU A 241 18.06 -5.19 -8.20
N GLN A 242 17.31 -5.65 -7.19
CA GLN A 242 17.31 -5.01 -5.88
C GLN A 242 18.69 -5.12 -5.17
N LEU A 243 19.38 -6.26 -5.26
CA LEU A 243 20.74 -6.43 -4.72
C LEU A 243 21.77 -5.51 -5.43
N PHE A 244 21.60 -5.26 -6.73
CA PHE A 244 22.42 -4.33 -7.51
C PHE A 244 22.13 -2.87 -7.11
N ILE A 245 20.87 -2.47 -7.01
CA ILE A 245 20.47 -1.11 -6.59
C ILE A 245 20.96 -0.80 -5.15
N GLU A 246 20.97 -1.79 -4.27
CA GLU A 246 21.57 -1.67 -2.93
C GLU A 246 23.11 -1.68 -2.92
N GLY A 247 23.76 -2.09 -4.03
CA GLY A 247 25.22 -2.17 -4.14
C GLY A 247 25.83 -3.37 -3.43
N ILE A 248 25.05 -4.44 -3.23
CA ILE A 248 25.53 -5.71 -2.66
C ILE A 248 26.31 -6.47 -3.73
N ILE A 249 25.73 -6.63 -4.92
CA ILE A 249 26.37 -7.19 -6.12
C ILE A 249 26.82 -6.05 -7.07
N PRO A 250 27.95 -6.19 -7.79
CA PRO A 250 28.49 -5.14 -8.66
C PRO A 250 28.05 -5.26 -10.13
N ASP A 251 27.39 -6.36 -10.49
CA ASP A 251 27.19 -6.84 -11.86
C ASP A 251 25.68 -6.95 -12.18
N PHE A 252 25.32 -6.81 -13.45
CA PHE A 252 23.94 -6.78 -13.93
C PHE A 252 23.82 -7.16 -15.41
N ARG A 253 22.62 -7.57 -15.84
CA ARG A 253 22.27 -7.68 -17.26
C ARG A 253 21.58 -6.40 -17.74
N TYR A 254 22.05 -5.84 -18.86
CA TYR A 254 21.54 -4.58 -19.40
C TYR A 254 20.04 -4.64 -19.73
N GLU A 255 19.58 -5.76 -20.31
CA GLU A 255 18.18 -5.94 -20.69
C GLU A 255 17.26 -5.94 -19.47
N ASP A 256 17.68 -6.60 -18.38
CA ASP A 256 16.94 -6.70 -17.13
C ASP A 256 16.85 -5.34 -16.44
N VAL A 257 17.97 -4.59 -16.40
CA VAL A 257 18.00 -3.23 -15.85
C VAL A 257 17.18 -2.26 -16.70
N LEU A 258 17.27 -2.29 -18.03
CA LEU A 258 16.43 -1.46 -18.90
C LEU A 258 14.94 -1.81 -18.74
N HIS A 259 14.61 -3.09 -18.67
CA HIS A 259 13.24 -3.55 -18.47
C HIS A 259 12.67 -3.07 -17.13
N TYR A 260 13.42 -3.23 -16.04
CA TYR A 260 13.00 -2.74 -14.73
C TYR A 260 12.97 -1.22 -14.66
N PHE A 261 13.96 -0.54 -15.25
CA PHE A 261 14.03 0.92 -15.35
C PHE A 261 12.76 1.48 -16.01
N LEU A 262 12.29 0.93 -17.13
CA LEU A 262 11.09 1.46 -17.80
C LEU A 262 9.83 1.35 -16.91
N ASN A 263 9.68 0.21 -16.22
CA ASN A 263 8.48 -0.10 -15.42
C ASN A 263 8.49 0.45 -13.98
N THR A 264 9.61 0.97 -13.48
CA THR A 264 9.76 1.40 -12.08
C THR A 264 9.45 2.89 -11.83
N THR A 265 9.43 3.31 -10.56
CA THR A 265 9.09 4.70 -10.19
C THR A 265 10.17 5.71 -10.56
N SER A 266 9.83 7.00 -10.60
CA SER A 266 10.78 8.09 -10.91
C SER A 266 11.95 8.22 -9.93
N ILE A 267 11.82 7.71 -8.69
CA ILE A 267 12.93 7.64 -7.72
C ILE A 267 13.87 6.50 -8.11
N GLN A 268 13.32 5.30 -8.28
CA GLN A 268 14.09 4.11 -8.63
C GLN A 268 14.77 4.26 -10.00
N LYS A 269 14.13 4.95 -10.97
CA LYS A 269 14.75 5.38 -12.23
C LYS A 269 16.03 6.19 -11.99
N LYS A 270 16.04 7.15 -11.06
CA LYS A 270 17.25 7.92 -10.71
C LYS A 270 18.28 7.08 -9.96
N GLU A 271 17.86 6.25 -9.01
CA GLU A 271 18.77 5.36 -8.26
C GLU A 271 19.49 4.37 -9.18
N ILE A 272 18.79 3.79 -10.15
CA ILE A 272 19.38 2.94 -11.21
C ILE A 272 20.43 3.71 -12.01
N LEU A 273 20.10 4.90 -12.52
CA LEU A 273 21.05 5.71 -13.29
C LEU A 273 22.29 6.07 -12.46
N PHE A 274 22.14 6.38 -11.16
CA PHE A 274 23.27 6.64 -10.25
C PHE A 274 24.13 5.40 -9.92
N ARG A 275 23.69 4.18 -10.25
CA ARG A 275 24.52 2.95 -10.14
C ARG A 275 25.24 2.59 -11.43
N LEU A 276 24.76 3.07 -12.57
CA LEU A 276 25.30 2.77 -13.89
C LEU A 276 26.51 3.65 -14.23
N ASN A 277 27.35 3.19 -15.17
CA ASN A 277 28.38 4.01 -15.80
C ASN A 277 27.76 4.97 -16.84
N GLN A 278 28.55 5.91 -17.36
CA GLN A 278 28.03 6.96 -18.25
C GLN A 278 27.52 6.42 -19.61
N ASP A 279 28.11 5.35 -20.14
CA ASP A 279 27.70 4.77 -21.42
C ASP A 279 26.34 4.06 -21.28
N ASP A 280 26.17 3.26 -20.21
CA ASP A 280 24.90 2.61 -19.88
C ASP A 280 23.80 3.64 -19.51
N GLN A 281 24.15 4.72 -18.78
CA GLN A 281 23.24 5.83 -18.50
C GLN A 281 22.69 6.44 -19.79
N GLN A 282 23.57 6.81 -20.74
CA GLN A 282 23.17 7.38 -22.02
C GLN A 282 22.33 6.39 -22.84
N GLN A 283 22.69 5.11 -22.86
CA GLN A 283 21.94 4.10 -23.60
C GLN A 283 20.53 3.88 -23.03
N ILE A 284 20.37 3.83 -21.70
CA ILE A 284 19.05 3.74 -21.07
C ILE A 284 18.23 5.02 -21.27
N ILE A 285 18.82 6.21 -21.15
CA ILE A 285 18.12 7.49 -21.40
C ILE A 285 17.64 7.57 -22.86
N LYS A 286 18.43 7.08 -23.81
CA LYS A 286 18.07 6.99 -25.23
C LYS A 286 16.93 6.00 -25.47
N GLU A 287 17.00 4.79 -24.93
CA GLU A 287 15.91 3.81 -25.10
C GLU A 287 14.63 4.19 -24.34
N TYR A 288 14.74 4.92 -23.22
CA TYR A 288 13.59 5.53 -22.55
C TYR A 288 12.93 6.61 -23.41
N LEU A 289 13.71 7.41 -24.17
CA LEU A 289 13.15 8.34 -25.15
C LEU A 289 12.42 7.61 -26.29
N ASN A 290 12.99 6.51 -26.80
CA ASN A 290 12.35 5.67 -27.81
C ASN A 290 11.05 5.07 -27.28
N TRP A 291 11.05 4.58 -26.04
CA TRP A 291 9.87 4.04 -25.38
C TRP A 291 8.78 5.10 -25.18
N ILE A 292 9.13 6.32 -24.72
CA ILE A 292 8.19 7.45 -24.60
C ILE A 292 7.55 7.78 -25.96
N LYS A 293 8.34 7.79 -27.05
CA LYS A 293 7.85 8.07 -28.42
C LYS A 293 6.86 7.03 -28.97
N ILE A 294 6.87 5.81 -28.43
CA ILE A 294 6.06 4.69 -28.94
C ILE A 294 4.86 4.40 -28.03
N TYR A 295 5.02 4.50 -26.71
CA TYR A 295 4.05 3.97 -25.72
C TYR A 295 3.40 5.04 -24.83
N VAL A 296 3.82 6.31 -24.89
CA VAL A 296 3.24 7.40 -24.08
C VAL A 296 2.45 8.35 -24.96
N ASP A 297 1.25 8.74 -24.52
CA ASP A 297 0.47 9.80 -25.17
C ASP A 297 1.21 11.15 -25.12
N LEU A 298 1.68 11.64 -26.26
CA LEU A 298 2.35 12.93 -26.41
C LEU A 298 1.39 14.11 -26.61
N ASN A 299 0.08 13.89 -26.55
CA ASN A 299 -0.95 14.94 -26.57
C ASN A 299 -1.29 15.47 -25.17
N SER A 300 -0.82 14.83 -24.08
CA SER A 300 -1.06 15.24 -22.71
C SER A 300 0.17 15.07 -21.81
N ILE A 301 0.27 15.83 -20.70
CA ILE A 301 1.45 15.75 -19.82
C ILE A 301 1.37 14.54 -18.87
N GLY A 302 1.71 13.36 -19.39
CA GLY A 302 1.95 12.14 -18.61
C GLY A 302 3.04 12.31 -17.53
N ASN A 303 3.18 11.35 -16.62
CA ASN A 303 4.24 11.40 -15.59
C ASN A 303 5.62 11.05 -16.16
N GLU A 304 5.68 10.16 -17.14
CA GLU A 304 6.93 9.76 -17.79
C GLU A 304 7.61 10.93 -18.51
N ILE A 305 6.83 11.78 -19.20
CA ILE A 305 7.33 13.02 -19.81
C ILE A 305 7.99 13.93 -18.77
N LYS A 306 7.35 14.13 -17.60
CA LYS A 306 7.93 14.94 -16.50
C LYS A 306 9.18 14.28 -15.95
N CYS A 307 9.14 12.97 -15.71
CA CYS A 307 10.26 12.19 -15.18
C CYS A 307 11.48 12.24 -16.11
N TYR A 308 11.26 12.16 -17.43
CA TYR A 308 12.32 12.28 -18.43
C TYR A 308 12.99 13.65 -18.36
N LEU A 309 12.20 14.73 -18.41
CA LEU A 309 12.72 16.10 -18.35
C LEU A 309 13.35 16.45 -16.98
N ASP A 310 12.85 15.86 -15.88
CA ASP A 310 13.46 15.93 -14.54
C ASP A 310 14.79 15.18 -14.41
N ILE A 311 15.06 14.23 -15.30
CA ILE A 311 16.35 13.53 -15.41
C ILE A 311 17.27 14.34 -16.34
N THR A 312 16.88 14.55 -17.60
CA THR A 312 17.77 15.05 -18.66
C THR A 312 18.05 16.55 -18.60
N HIS A 313 17.15 17.38 -18.06
CA HIS A 313 17.34 18.83 -17.98
C HIS A 313 17.62 19.34 -16.56
N ARG A 314 16.93 18.80 -15.55
CA ARG A 314 16.89 19.39 -14.20
C ARG A 314 17.79 18.71 -13.17
N ASP A 315 18.21 17.46 -13.37
CA ASP A 315 19.15 16.80 -12.48
C ASP A 315 20.59 17.16 -12.86
N LYS A 316 21.32 17.81 -11.94
CA LYS A 316 22.69 18.27 -12.21
C LYS A 316 23.67 17.13 -12.49
N ASN A 317 23.37 15.93 -12.05
CA ASN A 317 24.26 14.77 -12.14
C ASN A 317 23.93 13.86 -13.33
N LEU A 318 22.74 13.99 -13.92
CA LEU A 318 22.24 13.18 -15.04
C LEU A 318 21.86 14.04 -16.27
N LYS A 319 22.34 15.29 -16.32
CA LYS A 319 21.96 16.24 -17.37
C LYS A 319 22.51 15.82 -18.72
N ASP A 320 21.61 15.63 -19.69
CA ASP A 320 21.91 15.40 -21.10
C ASP A 320 21.08 16.38 -21.92
N GLU A 321 21.76 17.40 -22.45
CA GLU A 321 21.15 18.47 -23.25
C GLU A 321 20.61 17.94 -24.59
N ALA A 322 21.28 16.96 -25.22
CA ALA A 322 20.84 16.42 -26.51
C ALA A 322 19.58 15.55 -26.35
N ALA A 323 19.55 14.73 -25.29
CA ALA A 323 18.38 13.94 -24.90
C ALA A 323 17.19 14.84 -24.52
N TYR A 324 17.43 15.92 -23.77
CA TYR A 324 16.42 16.93 -23.44
C TYR A 324 15.82 17.61 -24.68
N GLN A 325 16.65 18.21 -25.55
CA GLN A 325 16.19 18.91 -26.75
C GLN A 325 15.43 17.97 -27.69
N GLY A 326 15.90 16.72 -27.84
CA GLY A 326 15.25 15.68 -28.64
C GLY A 326 13.90 15.17 -28.14
N LEU A 327 13.44 15.58 -26.94
CA LEU A 327 12.05 15.50 -26.51
C LEU A 327 11.35 16.86 -26.57
N ALA A 328 12.03 17.95 -26.20
CA ALA A 328 11.45 19.30 -26.17
C ALA A 328 10.88 19.73 -27.54
N GLU A 329 11.62 19.53 -28.63
CA GLU A 329 11.16 19.85 -29.99
C GLU A 329 9.87 19.10 -30.39
N ILE A 330 9.73 17.85 -29.92
CA ILE A 330 8.54 17.03 -30.17
C ILE A 330 7.37 17.58 -29.35
N LEU A 331 7.57 17.85 -28.06
CA LEU A 331 6.52 18.41 -27.20
C LEU A 331 6.03 19.79 -27.69
N LEU A 332 6.92 20.61 -28.27
CA LEU A 332 6.56 21.90 -28.89
C LEU A 332 5.71 21.75 -30.17
N THR A 333 5.67 20.57 -30.78
CA THR A 333 4.91 20.29 -32.01
C THR A 333 3.72 19.34 -31.80
N THR A 334 3.66 18.58 -30.70
CA THR A 334 2.55 17.66 -30.38
C THR A 334 1.62 18.13 -29.26
N LEU A 335 2.11 18.83 -28.22
CA LEU A 335 1.27 19.22 -27.10
C LEU A 335 0.38 20.43 -27.44
N PRO A 336 -0.86 20.50 -26.91
CA PRO A 336 -1.63 21.73 -26.89
C PRO A 336 -0.86 22.87 -26.20
N VAL A 337 -1.00 24.09 -26.71
CA VAL A 337 -0.37 25.32 -26.16
C VAL A 337 -0.58 25.45 -24.65
N SER A 338 -1.75 25.08 -24.14
CA SER A 338 -2.08 25.09 -22.70
C SER A 338 -1.26 24.11 -21.85
N GLU A 339 -0.79 23.01 -22.42
CA GLU A 339 0.12 22.07 -21.76
C GLU A 339 1.59 22.51 -21.93
N VAL A 340 1.98 22.99 -23.12
CA VAL A 340 3.30 23.61 -23.37
C VAL A 340 3.58 24.73 -22.37
N LYS A 341 2.61 25.64 -22.16
CA LYS A 341 2.65 26.69 -21.12
C LYS A 341 2.94 26.10 -19.74
N LYS A 342 2.25 25.03 -19.31
CA LYS A 342 2.45 24.40 -17.98
C LYS A 342 3.82 23.75 -17.79
N LEU A 343 4.47 23.26 -18.85
CA LEU A 343 5.83 22.74 -18.78
C LEU A 343 6.83 23.88 -18.60
N TRP A 344 6.72 24.92 -19.43
CA TRP A 344 7.61 26.09 -19.40
C TRP A 344 7.56 26.84 -18.06
N ILE A 345 6.35 27.14 -17.56
CA ILE A 345 6.12 27.77 -16.23
C ILE A 345 6.79 26.99 -15.09
N LYS A 346 6.90 25.66 -15.23
CA LYS A 346 7.51 24.76 -14.25
C LYS A 346 8.99 24.46 -14.52
N LYS A 347 9.62 25.17 -15.47
CA LYS A 347 11.02 25.02 -15.89
C LYS A 347 11.36 23.59 -16.35
N TYR A 348 10.44 22.96 -17.09
CA TYR A 348 10.65 21.65 -17.75
C TYR A 348 11.08 21.75 -19.22
N ILE A 349 10.78 22.87 -19.89
CA ILE A 349 11.16 23.18 -21.27
C ILE A 349 11.46 24.68 -21.39
N GLU A 350 12.13 25.09 -22.46
CA GLU A 350 12.33 26.48 -22.88
C GLU A 350 11.45 26.80 -24.10
N LEU A 351 11.06 28.07 -24.31
CA LEU A 351 10.19 28.49 -25.41
C LEU A 351 10.87 29.54 -26.33
N PRO A 352 10.86 29.34 -27.66
CA PRO A 352 11.27 30.40 -28.59
C PRO A 352 10.37 31.63 -28.50
N GLN A 353 10.96 32.84 -28.54
CA GLN A 353 10.24 34.12 -28.46
C GLN A 353 9.07 34.22 -29.46
N LYS A 354 9.23 33.68 -30.67
CA LYS A 354 8.15 33.62 -31.68
C LYS A 354 6.96 32.79 -31.20
N PHE A 355 7.19 31.63 -30.59
CA PHE A 355 6.12 30.79 -30.07
C PHE A 355 5.31 31.52 -29.00
N ILE A 356 5.97 32.28 -28.11
CA ILE A 356 5.29 33.09 -27.10
C ILE A 356 4.38 34.13 -27.78
N LYS A 357 4.91 34.93 -28.72
CA LYS A 357 4.13 35.97 -29.41
C LYS A 357 2.93 35.41 -30.16
N ASP A 358 3.08 34.27 -30.82
CA ASP A 358 2.05 33.70 -31.70
C ASP A 358 0.97 32.89 -30.92
N ASN A 359 1.15 32.61 -29.62
CA ASN A 359 0.29 31.67 -28.86
C ASN A 359 -0.11 32.12 -27.43
N PHE A 360 0.27 33.32 -26.97
CA PHE A 360 -0.07 33.83 -25.64
C PHE A 360 -1.14 34.92 -25.72
N ASP A 361 -2.06 34.91 -24.75
CA ASP A 361 -3.11 35.92 -24.64
C ASP A 361 -2.59 37.09 -23.81
N LEU A 362 -1.99 38.05 -24.50
CA LEU A 362 -1.37 39.22 -23.89
C LEU A 362 -2.39 40.27 -23.42
N SER A 363 -3.69 40.08 -23.68
CA SER A 363 -4.75 40.89 -23.05
C SER A 363 -5.02 40.42 -21.62
N ASN A 364 -4.69 39.17 -21.29
CA ASN A 364 -4.91 38.57 -19.98
C ASN A 364 -3.79 38.96 -19.00
N PRO A 365 -4.09 39.73 -17.92
CA PRO A 365 -3.06 40.18 -16.99
C PRO A 365 -2.33 39.03 -16.28
N TYR A 366 -3.01 37.90 -16.05
CA TYR A 366 -2.39 36.72 -15.44
C TYR A 366 -1.33 36.06 -16.34
N GLU A 367 -1.46 36.14 -17.68
CA GLU A 367 -0.40 35.67 -18.56
C GLU A 367 0.82 36.61 -18.49
N ILE A 368 0.62 37.94 -18.49
CA ILE A 368 1.72 38.91 -18.35
C ILE A 368 2.52 38.70 -17.05
N ILE A 369 1.86 38.54 -15.90
CA ILE A 369 2.57 38.24 -14.63
C ILE A 369 3.36 36.94 -14.71
N THR A 370 2.80 35.92 -15.35
CA THR A 370 3.49 34.63 -15.52
C THR A 370 4.79 34.76 -16.33
N LEU A 371 4.93 35.80 -17.17
CA LEU A 371 6.18 36.16 -17.84
C LEU A 371 7.11 37.00 -16.92
N LEU A 372 6.55 37.91 -16.10
CA LEU A 372 7.30 38.84 -15.23
C LEU A 372 7.89 38.16 -13.97
N ASP A 373 7.18 37.18 -13.40
CA ASP A 373 7.62 36.38 -12.23
C ASP A 373 8.74 35.36 -12.60
N SER A 374 9.16 35.29 -13.86
CA SER A 374 10.29 34.46 -14.27
C SER A 374 11.61 34.93 -13.64
N GLU A 375 12.52 34.00 -13.37
CA GLU A 375 13.90 34.34 -12.97
C GLU A 375 14.77 34.77 -14.16
N ASP A 376 14.32 34.51 -15.40
CA ASP A 376 15.04 34.83 -16.63
C ASP A 376 14.78 36.27 -17.08
N GLU A 377 15.82 37.11 -17.04
CA GLU A 377 15.77 38.50 -17.47
C GLU A 377 15.36 38.66 -18.95
N SER A 378 15.65 37.70 -19.83
CA SER A 378 15.22 37.78 -21.24
C SER A 378 13.70 37.68 -21.38
N GLN A 379 13.07 36.85 -20.56
CA GLN A 379 11.61 36.66 -20.52
C GLN A 379 10.93 37.89 -19.93
N LYS A 380 11.51 38.50 -18.88
CA LYS A 380 11.05 39.78 -18.34
C LYS A 380 11.08 40.88 -19.39
N GLN A 381 12.20 41.09 -20.09
CA GLN A 381 12.33 42.17 -21.08
C GLN A 381 11.29 42.08 -22.21
N ILE A 382 10.85 40.87 -22.57
CA ILE A 382 9.75 40.65 -23.51
C ILE A 382 8.41 41.13 -22.91
N ALA A 383 8.09 40.69 -21.69
CA ALA A 383 6.86 41.07 -20.99
C ALA A 383 6.75 42.59 -20.74
N ILE A 384 7.86 43.22 -20.38
CA ILE A 384 7.98 44.66 -20.10
C ILE A 384 7.58 45.50 -21.30
N ARG A 385 8.06 45.13 -22.50
CA ARG A 385 7.72 45.85 -23.72
C ARG A 385 6.22 45.78 -24.02
N LEU A 386 5.62 44.60 -23.86
CA LEU A 386 4.21 44.34 -24.15
C LEU A 386 3.28 45.05 -23.16
N LEU A 387 3.69 45.14 -21.88
CA LEU A 387 2.99 45.91 -20.85
C LEU A 387 2.91 47.41 -21.21
N ASN A 388 4.00 48.01 -21.70
CA ASN A 388 4.02 49.41 -22.11
C ASN A 388 3.11 49.69 -23.32
N GLU A 389 3.05 48.76 -24.28
CA GLU A 389 2.16 48.86 -25.45
C GLU A 389 0.67 48.84 -25.01
N GLN A 390 0.31 48.13 -23.93
CA GLN A 390 -1.05 48.13 -23.34
C GLN A 390 -1.37 49.34 -22.43
N ILE A 391 -0.40 49.88 -21.69
CA ILE A 391 -0.64 51.07 -20.83
C ILE A 391 -1.12 52.26 -21.67
N LEU A 392 -0.60 52.42 -22.89
CA LEU A 392 -1.00 53.47 -23.82
C LEU A 392 -2.48 53.35 -24.23
N GLU A 393 -2.93 52.15 -24.60
CA GLU A 393 -4.33 51.86 -24.96
C GLU A 393 -5.30 52.17 -23.80
N VAL A 394 -4.87 51.97 -22.55
CA VAL A 394 -5.64 52.36 -21.36
C VAL A 394 -5.72 53.88 -21.18
N THR A 395 -4.67 54.64 -21.51
CA THR A 395 -4.68 56.10 -21.38
C THR A 395 -5.47 56.85 -22.45
N GLU A 396 -5.85 56.19 -23.54
CA GLU A 396 -6.68 56.78 -24.61
C GLU A 396 -8.20 56.53 -24.40
N GLY A 397 -8.58 55.75 -23.39
CA GLY A 397 -9.97 55.36 -23.11
C GLY A 397 -10.74 56.26 -22.12
N GLU A 398 -12.07 56.26 -22.23
CA GLU A 398 -12.97 56.90 -21.25
C GLU A 398 -13.09 56.05 -19.97
N ILE A 399 -12.12 56.18 -19.07
CA ILE A 399 -12.00 55.35 -17.86
C ILE A 399 -13.26 55.44 -16.99
N LEU A 400 -13.82 56.63 -16.76
CA LEU A 400 -15.01 56.82 -15.91
C LEU A 400 -16.23 56.00 -16.39
N LYS A 401 -16.39 55.75 -17.70
CA LYS A 401 -17.51 54.95 -18.24
C LYS A 401 -17.27 53.45 -18.21
N ASN A 402 -16.00 53.02 -18.19
CA ASN A 402 -15.59 51.61 -18.24
C ASN A 402 -14.70 51.24 -17.04
N TYR A 403 -14.93 51.87 -15.89
CA TYR A 403 -14.00 51.84 -14.77
C TYR A 403 -13.75 50.42 -14.27
N THR A 404 -14.76 49.56 -14.32
CA THR A 404 -14.71 48.15 -13.91
C THR A 404 -13.61 47.35 -14.61
N TYR A 405 -13.33 47.65 -15.88
CA TYR A 405 -12.23 47.06 -16.65
C TYR A 405 -10.88 47.72 -16.30
N TYR A 406 -10.78 49.03 -16.52
CA TYR A 406 -9.51 49.75 -16.42
C TYR A 406 -8.95 49.79 -14.99
N VAL A 407 -9.80 50.00 -13.98
CA VAL A 407 -9.38 49.95 -12.56
C VAL A 407 -8.91 48.55 -12.19
N GLY A 408 -9.65 47.50 -12.59
CA GLY A 408 -9.27 46.12 -12.32
C GLY A 408 -7.88 45.79 -12.88
N TRP A 409 -7.62 46.20 -14.12
CA TRP A 409 -6.35 46.03 -14.82
C TRP A 409 -5.20 46.83 -14.17
N LEU A 410 -5.42 48.11 -13.88
CA LEU A 410 -4.41 49.00 -13.28
C LEU A 410 -4.06 48.61 -11.82
N LYS A 411 -5.05 48.23 -11.00
CA LYS A 411 -4.80 47.69 -9.64
C LYS A 411 -3.99 46.40 -9.70
N PHE A 412 -4.31 45.52 -10.64
CA PHE A 412 -3.64 44.24 -10.79
C PHE A 412 -2.15 44.42 -11.12
N ILE A 413 -1.83 45.37 -12.00
CA ILE A 413 -0.44 45.80 -12.26
C ILE A 413 0.19 46.41 -11.00
N GLN A 414 -0.51 47.33 -10.32
CA GLN A 414 -0.03 48.01 -9.10
C GLN A 414 0.39 47.04 -7.99
N ILE A 415 -0.40 45.99 -7.74
CA ILE A 415 -0.12 44.96 -6.72
C ILE A 415 1.13 44.14 -7.03
N HIS A 416 1.38 43.87 -8.32
CA HIS A 416 2.52 43.06 -8.77
C HIS A 416 3.70 43.90 -9.31
N ASN A 417 3.68 45.22 -9.07
CA ASN A 417 4.69 46.13 -9.60
C ASN A 417 5.99 46.06 -8.80
N SER A 418 7.03 45.45 -9.39
CA SER A 418 8.40 45.68 -8.93
C SER A 418 8.81 47.15 -9.18
N ARG A 419 9.94 47.61 -8.62
CA ARG A 419 10.38 49.02 -8.73
C ARG A 419 10.65 49.52 -10.17
N LEU A 420 10.55 48.65 -11.19
CA LEU A 420 10.99 48.90 -12.56
C LEU A 420 10.07 49.83 -13.38
N PHE A 421 8.77 49.94 -13.08
CA PHE A 421 7.81 50.69 -13.94
C PHE A 421 7.12 51.87 -13.24
N HIS A 422 7.50 52.18 -12.00
CA HIS A 422 6.78 53.17 -11.19
C HIS A 422 6.78 54.58 -11.81
N LYS A 423 7.83 54.95 -12.56
CA LYS A 423 7.95 56.28 -13.15
C LYS A 423 7.06 56.44 -14.38
N GLU A 424 7.26 55.63 -15.41
CA GLU A 424 6.56 55.69 -16.69
C GLU A 424 5.04 55.50 -16.51
N PHE A 425 4.64 54.59 -15.63
CA PHE A 425 3.25 54.39 -15.22
C PHE A 425 2.66 55.63 -14.54
N THR A 426 3.41 56.27 -13.64
CA THR A 426 2.97 57.51 -12.95
C THR A 426 2.91 58.70 -13.91
N GLU A 427 3.81 58.82 -14.89
CA GLU A 427 3.75 59.85 -15.93
C GLU A 427 2.52 59.66 -16.83
N ALA A 428 2.21 58.43 -17.23
CA ALA A 428 1.01 58.08 -17.99
C ALA A 428 -0.30 58.40 -17.23
N LEU A 429 -0.43 57.96 -15.97
CA LEU A 429 -1.62 58.26 -15.17
C LEU A 429 -1.77 59.77 -14.86
N ASN A 430 -0.66 60.52 -14.80
CA ASN A 430 -0.70 61.97 -14.64
C ASN A 430 -1.13 62.74 -15.91
N ALA A 431 -1.17 62.10 -17.08
CA ALA A 431 -1.71 62.71 -18.30
C ALA A 431 -3.26 62.71 -18.36
N LEU A 432 -3.92 61.82 -17.59
CA LEU A 432 -5.37 61.59 -17.67
C LEU A 432 -6.25 62.82 -17.31
N PRO A 433 -7.50 62.89 -17.79
CA PRO A 433 -8.46 63.92 -17.36
C PRO A 433 -8.80 63.83 -15.86
N ILE A 434 -9.27 64.95 -15.27
CA ILE A 434 -9.52 65.05 -13.81
C ILE A 434 -10.62 64.08 -13.32
N GLN A 435 -11.64 63.85 -14.13
CA GLN A 435 -12.74 62.91 -13.85
C GLN A 435 -12.26 61.45 -13.77
N ASP A 436 -11.31 61.07 -14.62
CA ASP A 436 -10.75 59.73 -14.71
C ASP A 436 -9.74 59.51 -13.58
N LYS A 437 -8.92 60.52 -13.28
CA LYS A 437 -8.07 60.57 -12.07
C LYS A 437 -8.88 60.44 -10.78
N TYR A 438 -10.04 61.08 -10.69
CA TYR A 438 -10.94 60.95 -9.53
C TYR A 438 -11.44 59.50 -9.37
N CYS A 439 -11.80 58.84 -10.47
CA CYS A 439 -12.15 57.41 -10.44
C CYS A 439 -10.97 56.53 -9.97
N LEU A 440 -9.75 56.76 -10.50
CA LEU A 440 -8.55 56.03 -10.07
C LEU A 440 -8.16 56.33 -8.61
N TRP A 441 -8.46 57.52 -8.11
CA TRP A 441 -8.28 57.89 -6.70
C TRP A 441 -9.29 57.20 -5.78
N ILE A 442 -10.57 57.09 -6.18
CA ILE A 442 -11.59 56.30 -5.46
C ILE A 442 -11.11 54.86 -5.26
N PHE A 443 -10.46 54.28 -6.27
CA PHE A 443 -10.01 52.89 -6.26
C PHE A 443 -8.53 52.65 -5.91
N ASP A 444 -7.91 53.56 -5.16
CA ASP A 444 -6.57 53.38 -4.53
C ASP A 444 -5.38 53.26 -5.51
N ILE A 445 -5.60 53.50 -6.80
CA ILE A 445 -4.56 53.46 -7.85
C ILE A 445 -3.75 54.75 -7.84
N LEU A 446 -4.43 55.90 -7.77
CA LEU A 446 -3.81 57.21 -7.66
C LEU A 446 -3.85 57.67 -6.20
N PRO A 447 -2.70 57.81 -5.49
CA PRO A 447 -2.68 58.06 -4.05
C PRO A 447 -3.10 59.49 -3.65
N SER A 448 -3.07 60.45 -4.58
CA SER A 448 -3.48 61.83 -4.34
C SER A 448 -4.04 62.48 -5.61
N ILE A 449 -5.00 63.37 -5.42
CA ILE A 449 -5.60 64.23 -6.44
C ILE A 449 -5.89 65.58 -5.80
N ASP A 450 -5.83 66.67 -6.58
CA ASP A 450 -6.42 67.94 -6.14
C ASP A 450 -7.95 67.84 -6.21
N TYR A 451 -8.57 67.53 -5.08
CA TYR A 451 -10.01 67.41 -4.96
C TYR A 451 -10.74 68.76 -5.13
N THR A 452 -10.04 69.89 -4.98
CA THR A 452 -10.63 71.23 -5.20
C THR A 452 -10.82 71.54 -6.68
N ALA A 453 -10.11 70.81 -7.55
CA ALA A 453 -10.24 70.88 -9.01
C ALA A 453 -11.34 69.96 -9.58
N ILE A 454 -12.07 69.18 -8.76
CA ILE A 454 -13.15 68.29 -9.20
C ILE A 454 -14.45 69.10 -9.37
N PRO A 455 -15.02 69.21 -10.59
CA PRO A 455 -16.27 69.95 -10.79
C PRO A 455 -17.48 69.27 -10.11
N PRO A 456 -18.45 70.03 -9.56
CA PRO A 456 -19.66 69.46 -8.94
C PRO A 456 -20.45 68.48 -9.83
N PHE A 457 -20.49 68.72 -11.15
CA PHE A 457 -21.20 67.83 -12.08
C PHE A 457 -20.60 66.41 -12.18
N VAL A 458 -19.34 66.20 -11.76
CA VAL A 458 -18.72 64.86 -11.79
C VAL A 458 -19.40 63.95 -10.76
N PHE A 459 -19.86 64.49 -9.62
CA PHE A 459 -20.62 63.72 -8.63
C PHE A 459 -22.03 63.35 -9.13
N GLU A 460 -22.61 64.17 -10.01
CA GLU A 460 -23.91 63.91 -10.67
C GLU A 460 -23.79 62.86 -11.78
N GLN A 461 -22.61 62.74 -12.41
CA GLN A 461 -22.31 61.74 -13.44
C GLN A 461 -21.82 60.39 -12.88
N CYS A 462 -21.49 60.33 -11.58
CA CYS A 462 -21.05 59.12 -10.90
C CYS A 462 -22.23 58.27 -10.41
N ASP A 463 -22.08 56.94 -10.49
CA ASP A 463 -23.01 56.02 -9.84
C ASP A 463 -23.01 56.19 -8.31
N TYR A 464 -24.04 55.63 -7.66
CA TYR A 464 -24.26 55.77 -6.22
C TYR A 464 -23.14 55.13 -5.39
N TYR A 465 -22.51 54.06 -5.90
CA TYR A 465 -21.41 53.38 -5.21
C TYR A 465 -20.12 54.22 -5.23
N LEU A 466 -19.79 54.89 -6.34
CA LEU A 466 -18.68 55.85 -6.39
C LEU A 466 -18.89 57.01 -5.40
N ARG A 467 -20.13 57.50 -5.25
CA ARG A 467 -20.48 58.54 -4.25
C ARG A 467 -20.30 58.03 -2.81
N LEU A 468 -20.80 56.85 -2.48
CA LEU A 468 -20.58 56.17 -1.19
C LEU A 468 -19.07 56.00 -0.91
N ARG A 469 -18.30 55.48 -1.88
CA ARG A 469 -16.88 55.20 -1.68
C ARG A 469 -16.05 56.48 -1.47
N SER A 470 -16.36 57.58 -2.15
CA SER A 470 -15.75 58.89 -1.86
C SER A 470 -16.03 59.36 -0.42
N ALA A 471 -17.23 59.14 0.10
CA ALA A 471 -17.54 59.41 1.51
C ALA A 471 -16.77 58.49 2.48
N THR A 472 -16.48 57.22 2.11
CA THR A 472 -15.59 56.37 2.94
C THR A 472 -14.17 56.94 3.04
N LYS A 473 -13.67 57.62 2.01
CA LYS A 473 -12.29 58.12 1.98
C LYS A 473 -12.04 59.39 2.78
N ASP A 474 -12.61 60.53 2.37
CA ASP A 474 -12.22 61.83 2.92
C ASP A 474 -13.20 62.37 3.99
N GLN A 475 -12.78 63.36 4.78
CA GLN A 475 -13.66 64.14 5.67
C GLN A 475 -14.36 65.29 4.93
N TYR A 476 -13.78 65.80 3.84
CA TYR A 476 -14.35 66.93 3.08
C TYR A 476 -15.67 66.61 2.35
N PHE A 477 -16.05 65.34 2.21
CA PHE A 477 -17.33 64.90 1.64
C PHE A 477 -18.50 64.83 2.63
N SER A 478 -18.44 65.60 3.74
CA SER A 478 -19.50 65.69 4.75
C SER A 478 -20.84 66.28 4.28
N PHE A 479 -20.90 66.79 3.04
CA PHE A 479 -22.17 67.11 2.38
C PHE A 479 -22.83 65.87 1.75
N LEU A 480 -22.04 64.93 1.20
CA LEU A 480 -22.54 63.67 0.64
C LEU A 480 -23.03 62.71 1.75
N THR A 481 -22.46 62.77 2.95
CA THR A 481 -22.89 61.92 4.08
C THR A 481 -24.32 62.18 4.55
N ASN A 482 -24.91 63.33 4.18
CA ASN A 482 -26.30 63.67 4.47
C ASN A 482 -27.27 63.21 3.37
N HIS A 483 -26.78 62.50 2.34
CA HIS A 483 -27.52 62.04 1.16
C HIS A 483 -27.23 60.55 0.90
N ILE A 484 -27.25 59.74 1.96
CA ILE A 484 -27.16 58.27 1.88
C ILE A 484 -28.27 57.69 2.75
N GLU A 485 -29.40 57.36 2.14
CA GLU A 485 -30.58 56.81 2.82
C GLU A 485 -30.78 55.32 2.53
N GLN A 486 -31.45 54.61 3.44
CA GLN A 486 -31.78 53.17 3.31
C GLN A 486 -32.58 52.87 2.03
N ASN A 487 -33.50 53.78 1.65
CA ASN A 487 -34.34 53.60 0.46
C ASN A 487 -33.55 53.78 -0.84
N GLU A 488 -32.73 54.83 -0.94
CA GLU A 488 -31.87 55.06 -2.12
C GLU A 488 -30.82 53.94 -2.29
N LEU A 489 -30.31 53.40 -1.18
CA LEU A 489 -29.46 52.20 -1.20
C LEU A 489 -30.21 50.97 -1.72
N ASN A 490 -31.45 50.73 -1.28
CA ASN A 490 -32.27 49.62 -1.78
C ASN A 490 -32.57 49.75 -3.28
N ASP A 491 -33.00 50.93 -3.73
CA ASP A 491 -33.27 51.19 -5.15
C ASP A 491 -32.01 51.01 -6.01
N PHE A 492 -30.85 51.45 -5.52
CA PHE A 492 -29.55 51.21 -6.15
C PHE A 492 -29.21 49.71 -6.21
N ILE A 493 -29.33 48.99 -5.10
CA ILE A 493 -29.02 47.54 -5.00
C ILE A 493 -29.86 46.70 -5.97
N GLN A 494 -31.11 47.09 -6.23
CA GLN A 494 -32.01 46.43 -7.18
C GLN A 494 -31.69 46.75 -8.65
N GLN A 495 -31.05 47.89 -8.92
CA GLN A 495 -30.76 48.37 -10.28
C GLN A 495 -29.30 48.18 -10.71
N TYR A 496 -28.36 47.94 -9.78
CA TYR A 496 -26.92 47.92 -10.07
C TYR A 496 -26.47 46.66 -10.81
N ALA A 497 -25.72 46.87 -11.90
CA ALA A 497 -25.07 45.81 -12.66
C ALA A 497 -23.79 45.34 -11.95
N TRP A 498 -23.96 44.40 -11.01
CA TRP A 498 -22.87 43.72 -10.30
C TRP A 498 -21.81 43.17 -11.28
N ASN A 499 -20.55 43.47 -11.01
CA ASN A 499 -19.42 43.28 -11.92
C ASN A 499 -18.21 42.67 -11.17
N GLU A 500 -17.09 42.40 -11.84
CA GLU A 500 -15.95 41.75 -11.17
C GLU A 500 -15.28 42.66 -10.12
N LEU A 501 -15.19 43.97 -10.37
CA LEU A 501 -14.54 44.94 -9.48
C LEU A 501 -15.38 45.21 -8.20
N VAL A 502 -16.67 45.49 -8.37
CA VAL A 502 -17.59 45.87 -7.28
C VAL A 502 -18.54 44.71 -7.01
N GLN A 503 -18.27 43.99 -5.92
CA GLN A 503 -19.10 42.89 -5.42
C GLN A 503 -20.15 43.40 -4.42
N PRO A 504 -21.25 42.64 -4.20
CA PRO A 504 -22.18 42.93 -3.10
C PRO A 504 -21.55 42.68 -1.72
N CYS A 505 -20.90 41.53 -1.57
CA CYS A 505 -20.34 40.99 -0.32
C CYS A 505 -18.88 40.55 -0.54
N PHE A 506 -18.11 40.48 0.57
CA PHE A 506 -16.67 40.22 0.71
C PHE A 506 -15.82 39.95 -0.56
N PRO A 507 -14.72 40.69 -0.76
CA PRO A 507 -13.92 40.64 -1.98
C PRO A 507 -13.33 39.26 -2.30
N LYS A 508 -13.14 39.00 -3.60
CA LYS A 508 -12.51 37.78 -4.15
C LYS A 508 -10.98 37.83 -4.07
N SER A 509 -10.42 39.04 -4.05
CA SER A 509 -9.00 39.39 -4.07
C SER A 509 -8.82 40.88 -3.73
N ASP A 510 -7.60 41.31 -3.40
CA ASP A 510 -7.26 42.70 -3.04
C ASP A 510 -7.52 43.74 -4.16
N THR A 511 -7.76 43.25 -5.38
CA THR A 511 -8.24 44.00 -6.55
C THR A 511 -9.72 44.39 -6.49
N THR A 512 -10.53 43.73 -5.65
CA THR A 512 -12.01 43.85 -5.64
C THR A 512 -12.53 44.56 -4.38
N TYR A 513 -13.73 45.14 -4.48
CA TYR A 513 -14.43 45.89 -3.43
C TYR A 513 -15.78 45.25 -3.09
N SER A 514 -16.42 45.66 -2.00
CA SER A 514 -17.66 45.05 -1.50
C SER A 514 -18.61 46.09 -0.92
N LEU A 515 -19.78 46.28 -1.53
CA LEU A 515 -20.78 47.27 -1.09
C LEU A 515 -21.09 47.16 0.41
N LEU A 516 -21.46 45.97 0.90
CA LEU A 516 -21.85 45.81 2.32
C LEU A 516 -20.71 46.11 3.30
N VAL A 517 -19.45 45.81 2.94
CA VAL A 517 -18.28 46.14 3.77
C VAL A 517 -18.02 47.65 3.75
N ASP A 518 -18.12 48.29 2.59
CA ASP A 518 -17.92 49.73 2.44
C ASP A 518 -19.02 50.54 3.14
N ILE A 519 -20.24 50.03 3.24
CA ILE A 519 -21.32 50.57 4.09
C ILE A 519 -20.97 50.40 5.58
N CYS A 520 -20.58 49.21 6.03
CA CYS A 520 -20.17 48.97 7.42
C CYS A 520 -19.01 49.90 7.85
N ASP A 521 -17.99 50.07 7.00
CA ASP A 521 -16.87 50.98 7.26
C ASP A 521 -17.31 52.46 7.24
N TRP A 522 -18.27 52.84 6.38
CA TRP A 522 -18.89 54.17 6.40
C TRP A 522 -19.63 54.44 7.72
N GLN A 523 -20.51 53.53 8.14
CA GLN A 523 -21.26 53.64 9.40
C GLN A 523 -20.31 53.79 10.59
N LYS A 524 -19.27 52.95 10.63
CA LYS A 524 -18.22 52.97 11.66
C LYS A 524 -17.39 54.26 11.66
N LYS A 525 -17.07 54.82 10.49
CA LYS A 525 -16.33 56.08 10.33
C LYS A 525 -17.13 57.29 10.83
N TYR A 526 -18.44 57.32 10.56
CA TYR A 526 -19.32 58.45 10.91
C TYR A 526 -20.17 58.21 12.18
N GLN A 527 -20.02 57.07 12.85
CA GLN A 527 -20.83 56.63 13.99
C GLN A 527 -22.34 56.60 13.67
N ASN A 528 -22.70 56.33 12.41
CA ASN A 528 -24.07 56.44 11.93
C ASN A 528 -24.75 55.07 11.79
N ASN A 529 -25.66 54.78 12.71
CA ASN A 529 -26.43 53.52 12.76
C ASN A 529 -27.83 53.64 12.14
N THR A 530 -28.13 54.64 11.30
CA THR A 530 -29.44 54.78 10.63
C THR A 530 -29.66 53.81 9.47
N ILE A 531 -28.62 53.09 9.05
CA ILE A 531 -28.67 52.06 8.01
C ILE A 531 -28.71 50.69 8.69
N GLU A 532 -29.72 49.89 8.37
CA GLU A 532 -29.85 48.52 8.84
C GLU A 532 -29.21 47.57 7.81
N ILE A 533 -28.17 46.84 8.21
CA ILE A 533 -27.40 45.98 7.29
C ILE A 533 -28.20 44.75 6.85
N ASP A 534 -28.92 44.10 7.75
CA ASP A 534 -29.60 42.83 7.45
C ASP A 534 -30.67 43.00 6.34
N PRO A 535 -31.54 44.04 6.35
CA PRO A 535 -32.45 44.31 5.23
C PRO A 535 -31.73 44.67 3.92
N LEU A 536 -30.57 45.34 3.97
CA LEU A 536 -29.76 45.58 2.76
C LEU A 536 -29.15 44.29 2.23
N ALA A 537 -28.73 43.37 3.11
CA ALA A 537 -28.18 42.07 2.74
C ALA A 537 -29.25 41.14 2.16
N GLU A 538 -30.48 41.16 2.67
CA GLU A 538 -31.63 40.49 2.05
C GLU A 538 -32.00 41.11 0.69
N CYS A 539 -32.04 42.44 0.59
CA CYS A 539 -32.26 43.14 -0.68
C CYS A 539 -31.19 42.77 -1.72
N VAL A 540 -29.92 42.73 -1.32
CA VAL A 540 -28.79 42.23 -2.11
C VAL A 540 -29.00 40.77 -2.52
N TYR A 541 -29.35 39.88 -1.58
CA TYR A 541 -29.58 38.46 -1.83
C TYR A 541 -30.68 38.24 -2.88
N HIS A 542 -31.71 39.08 -2.86
CA HIS A 542 -32.82 39.03 -3.81
C HIS A 542 -32.55 39.74 -5.15
N SER A 543 -31.61 40.69 -5.22
CA SER A 543 -31.24 41.37 -6.49
C SER A 543 -30.24 40.58 -7.36
N ILE A 544 -29.38 39.76 -6.74
CA ILE A 544 -28.39 38.95 -7.47
C ILE A 544 -29.02 37.67 -8.09
N PRO A 545 -28.49 37.16 -9.23
CA PRO A 545 -28.98 35.92 -9.81
C PRO A 545 -28.88 34.74 -8.84
N LYS A 546 -29.93 33.90 -8.79
CA LYS A 546 -30.01 32.76 -7.87
C LYS A 546 -28.82 31.81 -8.01
N PHE A 547 -28.35 31.29 -6.88
CA PHE A 547 -27.27 30.29 -6.80
C PHE A 547 -25.94 30.76 -7.40
N THR A 548 -25.62 32.04 -7.18
CA THR A 548 -24.31 32.65 -7.43
C THR A 548 -23.35 32.46 -6.25
N VAL A 549 -22.05 32.68 -6.44
CA VAL A 549 -21.06 32.56 -5.33
C VAL A 549 -21.29 33.62 -4.25
N GLN A 550 -21.89 34.74 -4.64
CA GLN A 550 -22.33 35.83 -3.78
C GLN A 550 -23.45 35.38 -2.81
N HIS A 551 -24.45 34.59 -3.24
CA HIS A 551 -25.42 33.95 -2.32
C HIS A 551 -24.71 33.17 -1.21
N VAL A 552 -23.74 32.33 -1.60
CA VAL A 552 -23.01 31.48 -0.66
C VAL A 552 -22.17 32.31 0.31
N ARG A 553 -21.60 33.43 -0.14
CA ARG A 553 -20.83 34.37 0.70
C ARG A 553 -21.68 35.13 1.70
N LEU A 554 -22.87 35.59 1.29
CA LEU A 554 -23.82 36.27 2.20
C LEU A 554 -24.17 35.35 3.38
N TRP A 555 -24.48 34.07 3.09
CA TRP A 555 -24.75 33.08 4.12
C TRP A 555 -23.50 32.66 4.90
N LEU A 556 -22.35 32.47 4.23
CA LEU A 556 -21.10 32.06 4.86
C LEU A 556 -20.64 33.05 5.92
N TYR A 557 -20.75 34.34 5.63
CA TYR A 557 -20.28 35.45 6.46
C TYR A 557 -21.38 36.13 7.29
N ASP A 558 -22.51 35.45 7.53
CA ASP A 558 -23.58 35.87 8.46
C ASP A 558 -24.25 37.21 8.11
N PHE A 559 -24.25 37.59 6.82
CA PHE A 559 -25.02 38.74 6.31
C PHE A 559 -26.51 38.42 6.13
N VAL A 560 -26.87 37.15 5.96
CA VAL A 560 -28.28 36.70 5.91
C VAL A 560 -28.49 35.55 6.90
N SER A 561 -29.73 35.36 7.35
CA SER A 561 -30.04 34.37 8.38
C SER A 561 -29.65 32.94 7.97
N PRO A 562 -29.42 32.01 8.92
CA PRO A 562 -29.03 30.65 8.59
C PRO A 562 -30.04 29.88 7.72
N GLU A 563 -31.31 30.29 7.73
CA GLU A 563 -32.42 29.71 6.95
C GLU A 563 -32.22 29.87 5.43
N TYR A 564 -31.39 30.81 5.00
CA TYR A 564 -31.03 31.00 3.59
C TYR A 564 -30.02 29.94 3.05
N LEU A 565 -29.72 28.87 3.81
CA LEU A 565 -28.91 27.74 3.36
C LEU A 565 -29.64 26.84 2.35
N ASP A 566 -29.55 27.15 1.05
CA ASP A 566 -29.93 26.16 0.04
C ASP A 566 -28.77 25.16 -0.19
N TYR A 567 -28.76 24.06 0.57
CA TYR A 567 -27.78 22.99 0.44
C TYR A 567 -27.69 22.44 -1.00
N TYR A 568 -28.77 22.45 -1.78
CA TYR A 568 -28.79 21.88 -3.13
C TYR A 568 -28.36 22.91 -4.18
N GLY A 569 -28.97 24.10 -4.15
CA GLY A 569 -28.66 25.21 -5.04
C GLY A 569 -27.22 25.73 -4.91
N PHE A 570 -26.67 25.79 -3.69
CA PHE A 570 -25.32 26.31 -3.45
C PHE A 570 -24.18 25.43 -4.01
N ARG A 571 -24.44 24.22 -4.49
CA ARG A 571 -23.41 23.28 -4.97
C ARG A 571 -22.57 23.81 -6.12
N GLU A 572 -23.19 24.42 -7.13
CA GLU A 572 -22.46 24.93 -8.30
C GLU A 572 -21.72 26.24 -7.98
N ALA A 573 -22.30 27.06 -7.09
CA ALA A 573 -21.67 28.25 -6.54
C ALA A 573 -20.42 27.92 -5.70
N PHE A 574 -20.50 26.90 -4.82
CA PHE A 574 -19.39 26.43 -3.98
C PHE A 574 -18.13 26.11 -4.78
N LYS A 575 -18.25 25.60 -6.01
CA LYS A 575 -17.08 25.32 -6.88
C LYS A 575 -16.21 26.57 -7.08
N LYS A 576 -16.82 27.76 -7.09
CA LYS A 576 -16.18 29.07 -7.34
C LYS A 576 -15.52 29.68 -6.09
N LEU A 577 -15.79 29.17 -4.88
CA LEU A 577 -15.16 29.62 -3.63
C LEU A 577 -13.65 29.30 -3.60
N ASN A 578 -12.89 30.08 -2.84
CA ASN A 578 -11.48 29.84 -2.52
C ASN A 578 -11.31 28.71 -1.50
N ASN A 579 -10.07 28.30 -1.21
CA ASN A 579 -9.82 27.15 -0.32
C ASN A 579 -10.18 27.40 1.16
N PRO A 580 -9.85 28.54 1.79
CA PRO A 580 -10.41 28.94 3.08
C PRO A 580 -11.94 28.89 3.13
N GLU A 581 -12.62 29.58 2.22
CA GLU A 581 -14.09 29.63 2.11
C GLU A 581 -14.70 28.22 1.99
N LYS A 582 -14.08 27.31 1.23
CA LYS A 582 -14.54 25.92 1.09
C LYS A 582 -14.41 25.09 2.37
N VAL A 583 -13.43 25.39 3.22
CA VAL A 583 -13.29 24.75 4.53
C VAL A 583 -14.32 25.32 5.51
N GLU A 584 -14.44 26.64 5.55
CA GLU A 584 -15.37 27.37 6.41
C GLU A 584 -16.83 27.01 6.10
N PHE A 585 -17.21 27.00 4.82
CA PHE A 585 -18.53 26.56 4.35
C PHE A 585 -18.82 25.11 4.74
N ARG A 586 -17.88 24.18 4.55
CA ARG A 586 -18.08 22.78 4.98
C ARG A 586 -18.25 22.69 6.49
N ASN A 587 -17.48 23.44 7.28
CA ASN A 587 -17.61 23.43 8.74
C ASN A 587 -18.97 23.96 9.18
N LYS A 588 -19.40 25.12 8.66
CA LYS A 588 -20.66 25.77 8.99
C LYS A 588 -21.89 24.96 8.53
N ALA A 589 -21.88 24.46 7.29
CA ALA A 589 -22.96 23.66 6.74
C ALA A 589 -23.07 22.29 7.42
N ASN A 590 -21.95 21.58 7.61
CA ASN A 590 -21.95 20.30 8.35
C ASN A 590 -22.32 20.47 9.83
N TRP A 591 -22.16 21.66 10.42
CA TRP A 591 -22.58 21.95 11.79
C TRP A 591 -24.10 22.21 11.87
N HIS A 592 -24.66 23.00 10.95
CA HIS A 592 -26.12 23.13 10.79
C HIS A 592 -26.79 21.77 10.59
N SER A 593 -26.31 20.98 9.62
CA SER A 593 -26.79 19.61 9.39
C SER A 593 -26.47 18.62 10.52
N LYS A 594 -25.81 19.02 11.61
CA LYS A 594 -25.70 18.21 12.84
C LYS A 594 -26.71 18.62 13.89
N LEU A 595 -27.01 19.91 14.03
CA LEU A 595 -28.01 20.40 14.99
C LEU A 595 -29.40 19.84 14.70
N GLU A 596 -29.83 19.86 13.43
CA GLU A 596 -31.11 19.30 12.99
C GLU A 596 -31.21 17.81 13.32
N LEU A 597 -30.13 17.06 13.09
CA LEU A 597 -30.08 15.62 13.30
C LEU A 597 -29.94 15.21 14.77
N ASP A 598 -29.41 16.10 15.63
CA ASP A 598 -29.40 15.94 17.10
C ASP A 598 -30.80 16.13 17.69
N GLU A 599 -31.64 17.04 17.15
CA GLU A 599 -33.06 17.12 17.54
C GLU A 599 -33.83 15.85 17.14
N GLU A 600 -33.63 15.33 15.93
CA GLU A 600 -34.23 14.06 15.52
C GLU A 600 -33.75 12.86 16.34
N ALA A 601 -32.44 12.78 16.64
CA ALA A 601 -31.87 11.65 17.38
C ALA A 601 -32.44 11.57 18.81
N LYS A 602 -32.79 12.72 19.42
CA LYS A 602 -33.53 12.76 20.70
C LYS A 602 -34.93 12.17 20.60
N LEU A 603 -35.61 12.31 19.45
CA LEU A 603 -36.94 11.72 19.24
C LEU A 603 -36.89 10.19 19.18
N THR A 604 -35.74 9.60 18.79
CA THR A 604 -35.55 8.14 18.74
C THR A 604 -35.14 7.48 20.07
N VAL A 605 -34.92 8.23 21.15
CA VAL A 605 -34.58 7.67 22.47
C VAL A 605 -35.85 7.27 23.23
N GLU A 606 -35.91 6.03 23.72
CA GLU A 606 -37.06 5.47 24.41
C GLU A 606 -37.19 6.00 25.85
N PRO A 607 -38.39 6.38 26.33
CA PRO A 607 -38.59 6.80 27.71
C PRO A 607 -38.32 5.64 28.68
N CYS A 608 -37.53 5.87 29.72
CA CYS A 608 -37.24 4.86 30.73
C CYS A 608 -38.46 4.67 31.66
N THR A 609 -39.17 3.56 31.51
CA THR A 609 -40.38 3.22 32.30
C THR A 609 -40.09 2.31 33.50
N ASN A 610 -38.85 1.86 33.68
CA ASN A 610 -38.42 0.97 34.76
C ASN A 610 -37.71 1.78 35.85
N PHE A 611 -38.47 2.22 36.86
CA PHE A 611 -37.94 3.05 37.95
C PHE A 611 -38.61 2.77 39.30
N THR A 612 -37.94 3.19 40.38
CA THR A 612 -38.46 3.17 41.75
C THR A 612 -38.14 4.48 42.47
N GLU A 613 -39.15 5.08 43.09
CA GLU A 613 -39.05 6.29 43.91
C GLU A 613 -38.66 5.95 45.36
N THR A 614 -37.85 6.79 46.00
CA THR A 614 -37.39 6.65 47.40
C THR A 614 -38.16 7.57 48.35
N GLU A 615 -38.13 7.28 49.65
CA GLU A 615 -38.78 8.09 50.68
C GLU A 615 -38.22 9.54 50.77
N ASP A 616 -37.02 9.78 50.25
CA ASP A 616 -36.34 11.09 50.19
C ASP A 616 -36.68 11.92 48.92
N GLY A 617 -37.55 11.42 48.05
CA GLY A 617 -37.95 12.08 46.79
C GLY A 617 -36.94 11.95 45.66
N GLU A 618 -36.16 10.87 45.65
CA GLU A 618 -35.22 10.55 44.56
C GLU A 618 -35.74 9.37 43.74
N ILE A 619 -35.50 9.37 42.43
CA ILE A 619 -35.99 8.32 41.53
C ILE A 619 -34.80 7.55 40.96
N ILE A 620 -34.81 6.24 41.20
CA ILE A 620 -33.80 5.28 40.72
C ILE A 620 -34.34 4.66 39.42
N TYR A 621 -33.76 5.02 38.29
CA TYR A 621 -34.07 4.44 36.98
C TYR A 621 -33.14 3.28 36.66
N LYS A 622 -33.70 2.20 36.12
CA LYS A 622 -32.97 1.09 35.51
C LYS A 622 -32.95 1.30 33.99
N ALA A 623 -32.11 2.24 33.58
CA ALA A 623 -31.98 2.63 32.19
C ALA A 623 -31.20 1.59 31.40
N ARG A 624 -31.46 1.52 30.09
CA ARG A 624 -30.61 0.86 29.09
C ARG A 624 -30.01 1.90 28.17
N LEU A 625 -29.06 1.51 27.33
CA LEU A 625 -28.42 2.43 26.38
C LEU A 625 -29.42 3.12 25.44
N ASN A 626 -30.53 2.47 25.08
CA ASN A 626 -31.59 3.05 24.26
C ASN A 626 -32.51 4.05 25.01
N ASN A 627 -32.36 4.19 26.34
CA ASN A 627 -33.03 5.23 27.14
C ASN A 627 -32.17 6.47 27.36
N ILE A 628 -30.88 6.43 27.00
CA ILE A 628 -29.91 7.48 27.33
C ILE A 628 -29.46 8.15 26.03
N TYR A 629 -29.58 9.48 25.96
CA TYR A 629 -29.01 10.26 24.87
C TYR A 629 -27.58 10.68 25.23
N PHE A 630 -26.61 10.22 24.43
CA PHE A 630 -25.19 10.52 24.62
C PHE A 630 -24.72 11.63 23.68
N THR A 631 -23.86 12.49 24.21
CA THR A 631 -23.11 13.52 23.47
C THR A 631 -21.65 13.49 23.95
N ASN A 632 -20.74 14.20 23.29
CA ASN A 632 -19.33 14.15 23.66
C ASN A 632 -19.09 14.77 25.05
N GLY A 633 -18.75 13.93 26.03
CA GLY A 633 -18.55 14.30 27.43
C GLY A 633 -19.82 14.46 28.28
N TYR A 634 -21.02 14.24 27.74
CA TYR A 634 -22.27 14.40 28.50
C TYR A 634 -23.36 13.40 28.08
N LEU A 635 -24.18 12.97 29.04
CA LEU A 635 -25.37 12.16 28.82
C LEU A 635 -26.64 12.81 29.38
N ALA A 636 -27.81 12.43 28.87
CA ALA A 636 -29.11 12.79 29.44
C ALA A 636 -30.08 11.60 29.34
N LEU A 637 -30.76 11.28 30.45
CA LEU A 637 -31.74 10.21 30.50
C LEU A 637 -33.09 10.70 29.95
N ARG A 638 -33.73 9.87 29.11
CA ARG A 638 -35.10 10.06 28.65
C ARG A 638 -36.06 9.59 29.75
N LEU A 639 -36.81 10.52 30.33
CA LEU A 639 -37.73 10.26 31.42
C LEU A 639 -39.04 9.63 30.90
N GLU A 640 -39.82 9.03 31.81
CA GLU A 640 -41.12 8.43 31.56
C GLU A 640 -42.14 9.43 31.00
N ASP A 641 -42.06 10.71 31.41
CA ASP A 641 -42.85 11.83 30.88
C ASP A 641 -42.40 12.28 29.46
N ARG A 642 -41.42 11.59 28.86
CA ARG A 642 -40.77 11.92 27.58
C ARG A 642 -40.04 13.26 27.55
N SER A 643 -39.73 13.85 28.70
CA SER A 643 -38.73 14.92 28.79
C SER A 643 -37.32 14.32 28.93
N TYR A 644 -36.33 15.18 29.17
CA TYR A 644 -34.96 14.79 29.48
C TYR A 644 -34.56 15.29 30.85
N THR A 645 -33.62 14.58 31.48
CA THR A 645 -32.82 15.17 32.55
C THR A 645 -31.96 16.33 32.02
N GLN A 646 -31.47 17.18 32.92
CA GLN A 646 -30.33 18.03 32.62
C GLN A 646 -29.12 17.17 32.20
N ARG A 647 -28.20 17.75 31.44
CA ARG A 647 -26.99 17.06 30.96
C ARG A 647 -26.07 16.74 32.14
N PHE A 648 -25.82 15.45 32.35
CA PHE A 648 -24.82 14.95 33.30
C PHE A 648 -23.46 14.90 32.61
N TYR A 649 -22.41 15.39 33.26
CA TYR A 649 -21.05 15.32 32.75
C TYR A 649 -20.46 13.92 32.99
N ALA A 650 -20.06 13.26 31.91
CA ALA A 650 -19.39 11.97 31.92
C ALA A 650 -18.31 12.03 30.83
N PRO A 651 -17.05 12.42 31.16
CA PRO A 651 -16.03 12.76 30.17
C PRO A 651 -15.73 11.65 29.16
N GLU A 652 -16.03 10.40 29.51
CA GLU A 652 -15.81 9.20 28.71
C GLU A 652 -16.89 8.97 27.63
N VAL A 653 -18.09 9.56 27.72
CA VAL A 653 -19.16 9.26 26.75
C VAL A 653 -19.02 10.03 25.43
N SER A 654 -19.54 9.45 24.34
CA SER A 654 -19.55 10.07 23.00
C SER A 654 -20.82 9.75 22.23
N THR A 655 -21.13 10.55 21.20
CA THR A 655 -22.31 10.35 20.34
C THR A 655 -22.36 8.98 19.64
N GLY A 656 -21.23 8.28 19.51
CA GLY A 656 -21.16 6.94 18.93
C GLY A 656 -21.97 5.88 19.71
N LEU A 657 -22.22 6.11 21.00
CA LEU A 657 -23.04 5.23 21.84
C LEU A 657 -24.52 5.21 21.39
N ASN A 658 -25.04 6.33 20.85
CA ASN A 658 -26.38 6.40 20.26
C ASN A 658 -26.56 5.51 19.02
N SER A 659 -25.46 5.03 18.42
CA SER A 659 -25.46 4.22 17.20
C SER A 659 -25.18 2.73 17.47
N ILE A 660 -25.18 2.29 18.73
CA ILE A 660 -25.09 0.86 19.07
C ILE A 660 -26.38 0.17 18.58
N SER A 661 -26.22 -0.95 17.87
CA SER A 661 -27.34 -1.71 17.30
C SER A 661 -28.19 -2.38 18.38
N GLU A 662 -29.51 -2.40 18.20
CA GLU A 662 -30.49 -3.13 19.02
C GLU A 662 -30.11 -4.61 19.26
N PHE A 663 -29.42 -5.24 18.31
CA PHE A 663 -28.92 -6.62 18.41
C PHE A 663 -27.56 -6.75 19.14
N SER A 664 -27.17 -5.74 19.92
CA SER A 664 -25.92 -5.73 20.69
C SER A 664 -26.17 -6.14 22.14
N ASN A 665 -25.42 -7.14 22.61
CA ASN A 665 -25.40 -7.61 24.01
C ASN A 665 -25.04 -6.51 25.03
N LEU A 666 -24.66 -5.30 24.59
CA LEU A 666 -24.43 -4.13 25.43
C LEU A 666 -25.73 -3.38 25.78
N ILE A 667 -26.80 -3.49 24.97
CA ILE A 667 -28.06 -2.76 25.18
C ILE A 667 -28.93 -3.43 26.27
N ASP A 668 -28.84 -4.75 26.43
CA ASP A 668 -29.54 -5.48 27.49
C ASP A 668 -28.99 -5.23 28.91
N ARG A 669 -27.85 -4.54 29.05
CA ARG A 669 -27.26 -4.22 30.35
C ARG A 669 -27.99 -3.05 31.00
N GLU A 670 -28.55 -3.28 32.19
CA GLU A 670 -29.16 -2.23 33.01
C GLU A 670 -28.07 -1.32 33.63
N ILE A 671 -28.28 -0.01 33.51
CA ILE A 671 -27.47 1.06 34.08
C ILE A 671 -28.37 1.77 35.10
N THR A 672 -27.98 1.77 36.37
CA THR A 672 -28.73 2.45 37.43
C THR A 672 -28.42 3.94 37.42
N ILE A 673 -29.44 4.77 37.26
CA ILE A 673 -29.34 6.23 37.23
C ILE A 673 -30.22 6.83 38.33
N LEU A 674 -29.60 7.51 39.29
CA LEU A 674 -30.27 8.23 40.37
C LEU A 674 -30.58 9.66 39.92
N VAL A 675 -31.85 10.06 39.97
CA VAL A 675 -32.33 11.36 39.51
C VAL A 675 -33.12 12.07 40.62
N ARG A 676 -32.86 13.37 40.80
CA ARG A 676 -33.60 14.27 41.70
C ARG A 676 -33.86 15.57 40.96
N GLU A 677 -35.09 16.07 40.96
CA GLU A 677 -35.46 17.35 40.30
C GLU A 677 -35.01 17.46 38.83
N LYS A 678 -35.09 16.34 38.08
CA LYS A 678 -34.58 16.15 36.71
C LYS A 678 -33.07 16.39 36.53
N GLN A 679 -32.29 16.42 37.61
CA GLN A 679 -30.83 16.31 37.59
C GLN A 679 -30.39 14.88 37.94
N ILE A 680 -29.48 14.31 37.14
CA ILE A 680 -28.83 13.05 37.49
C ILE A 680 -27.83 13.33 38.61
N GLN A 681 -28.00 12.65 39.74
CA GLN A 681 -27.13 12.75 40.91
C GLN A 681 -25.99 11.71 40.84
N LYS A 682 -26.29 10.51 40.32
CA LYS A 682 -25.33 9.42 40.16
C LYS A 682 -25.70 8.51 38.97
N VAL A 683 -24.69 8.00 38.29
CA VAL A 683 -24.76 6.81 37.42
C VAL A 683 -23.92 5.70 38.04
N ASP A 684 -24.32 4.44 37.87
CA ASP A 684 -23.57 3.29 38.40
C ASP A 684 -22.40 2.83 37.51
N ASP A 685 -21.63 1.89 38.06
CA ASP A 685 -20.40 1.39 37.45
C ASP A 685 -20.67 0.52 36.21
N ASN A 686 -21.92 0.10 35.95
CA ASN A 686 -22.26 -0.64 34.73
C ASN A 686 -22.06 0.21 33.47
N LEU A 687 -22.29 1.53 33.53
CA LEU A 687 -21.91 2.43 32.44
C LEU A 687 -20.40 2.38 32.22
N TYR A 688 -19.59 2.45 33.27
CA TYR A 688 -18.13 2.37 33.17
C TYR A 688 -17.63 1.02 32.66
N ILE A 689 -18.30 -0.10 32.98
CA ILE A 689 -18.00 -1.42 32.42
C ILE A 689 -18.30 -1.44 30.91
N ILE A 690 -19.49 -0.99 30.47
CA ILE A 690 -19.86 -0.88 29.05
C ILE A 690 -18.85 -0.01 28.30
N LEU A 691 -18.50 1.15 28.87
CA LEU A 691 -17.48 2.04 28.33
C LEU A 691 -16.13 1.35 28.26
N SER A 692 -15.69 0.60 29.28
CA SER A 692 -14.41 -0.12 29.26
C SER A 692 -14.31 -1.15 28.12
N GLU A 693 -15.41 -1.85 27.81
CA GLU A 693 -15.48 -2.80 26.69
C GLU A 693 -15.38 -2.08 25.31
N VAL A 694 -15.92 -0.86 25.22
CA VAL A 694 -15.77 0.01 24.04
C VAL A 694 -14.37 0.63 23.97
N PHE A 695 -13.80 1.08 25.10
CA PHE A 695 -12.53 1.79 25.20
C PHE A 695 -11.30 0.90 25.17
N ARG A 696 -11.38 -0.39 25.49
CA ARG A 696 -10.25 -1.33 25.36
C ARG A 696 -9.70 -1.39 23.93
N ASN A 697 -10.55 -1.11 22.94
CA ASN A 697 -10.19 -0.96 21.52
C ASN A 697 -9.64 0.43 21.14
N TYR A 698 -9.78 1.44 22.01
CA TYR A 698 -9.20 2.79 21.86
C TYR A 698 -7.89 2.96 22.63
N LEU A 699 -7.74 2.35 23.81
CA LEU A 699 -6.55 2.52 24.66
C LEU A 699 -5.29 1.95 23.99
N LEU A 700 -5.42 0.87 23.21
CA LEU A 700 -4.37 0.35 22.33
C LEU A 700 -3.96 1.32 21.20
N LYS A 701 -4.82 2.29 20.83
CA LYS A 701 -4.54 3.31 19.80
C LYS A 701 -3.86 4.56 20.41
N ALA A 702 -4.00 4.80 21.71
CA ALA A 702 -3.52 6.02 22.39
C ALA A 702 -2.06 5.94 22.87
N LEU A 703 -1.47 4.74 23.00
CA LEU A 703 -0.13 4.54 23.57
C LEU A 703 1.05 4.84 22.59
N ALA A 704 0.77 5.44 21.43
CA ALA A 704 1.75 5.64 20.36
C ALA A 704 1.71 7.07 19.79
N THR A 705 2.26 8.06 20.51
CA THR A 705 2.31 9.47 20.03
C THR A 705 3.48 10.28 20.61
N PRO A 706 4.35 10.85 19.76
CA PRO A 706 5.14 12.05 20.04
C PRO A 706 4.55 13.29 19.35
N ILE A 707 5.07 14.49 19.66
CA ILE A 707 4.38 15.77 19.44
C ILE A 707 4.46 16.30 17.98
N ALA A 708 3.31 16.69 17.44
CA ALA A 708 3.09 17.04 16.02
C ALA A 708 3.66 18.40 15.55
N LYS A 709 3.77 18.56 14.22
CA LYS A 709 3.96 19.85 13.53
C LYS A 709 3.08 19.98 12.28
N ASN A 710 2.46 21.14 12.10
CA ASN A 710 1.56 21.47 10.99
C ASN A 710 2.30 21.84 9.68
N LYS A 711 1.78 21.40 8.51
CA LYS A 711 1.47 22.31 7.39
C LYS A 711 0.54 21.71 6.31
N LYS A 712 0.13 22.56 5.36
CA LYS A 712 -1.00 22.37 4.44
C LYS A 712 -0.52 22.09 3.00
N SER A 713 -0.97 20.98 2.40
CA SER A 713 -0.96 20.78 0.94
C SER A 713 -2.25 21.34 0.29
N LYS A 714 -2.20 21.78 -0.98
CA LYS A 714 -3.38 22.30 -1.71
C LYS A 714 -4.35 21.16 -2.07
N ARG A 715 -5.16 20.73 -1.10
CA ARG A 715 -6.28 19.80 -1.31
C ARG A 715 -7.39 20.49 -2.12
N SER A 716 -8.03 19.74 -3.02
CA SER A 716 -9.32 20.12 -3.59
C SER A 716 -10.41 19.67 -2.62
N TYR A 717 -11.24 20.58 -2.14
CA TYR A 717 -12.27 20.29 -1.14
C TYR A 717 -13.58 19.86 -1.82
N ALA A 718 -14.07 18.68 -1.44
CA ALA A 718 -15.40 18.20 -1.81
C ALA A 718 -16.50 19.08 -1.18
N TYR A 719 -17.74 18.94 -1.65
CA TYR A 719 -18.88 19.66 -1.07
C TYR A 719 -19.17 19.21 0.38
N ALA A 720 -20.06 19.94 1.07
CA ALA A 720 -20.55 19.58 2.40
C ALA A 720 -21.19 18.17 2.40
N GLU A 721 -21.05 17.44 3.51
CA GLU A 721 -21.53 16.05 3.61
C GLU A 721 -23.05 16.05 3.82
N ASN A 722 -23.84 15.44 2.94
CA ASN A 722 -25.27 15.28 3.19
C ASN A 722 -25.48 14.18 4.24
N MET A 723 -25.60 14.57 5.51
CA MET A 723 -25.76 13.66 6.63
C MET A 723 -27.14 12.98 6.66
N GLU A 724 -28.19 13.66 6.20
CA GLU A 724 -29.54 13.07 6.14
C GLU A 724 -29.64 11.98 5.06
N LEU A 725 -29.04 12.19 3.89
CA LEU A 725 -28.87 11.14 2.87
C LEU A 725 -28.16 9.90 3.43
N ARG A 726 -27.24 10.06 4.40
CA ARG A 726 -26.59 8.92 5.08
C ARG A 726 -27.51 8.23 6.06
N LYS A 727 -28.30 8.97 6.87
CA LYS A 727 -29.37 8.38 7.69
C LYS A 727 -30.34 7.57 6.84
N GLN A 728 -30.85 8.16 5.76
CA GLN A 728 -31.79 7.52 4.83
C GLN A 728 -31.22 6.24 4.22
N VAL A 729 -29.97 6.27 3.75
CA VAL A 729 -29.27 5.06 3.26
C VAL A 729 -29.12 3.99 4.33
N LEU A 730 -28.62 4.33 5.52
CA LEU A 730 -28.38 3.35 6.58
C LEU A 730 -29.69 2.77 7.13
N ASN A 731 -30.75 3.58 7.26
CA ASN A 731 -32.06 3.10 7.68
C ASN A 731 -32.70 2.22 6.61
N TYR A 732 -32.58 2.58 5.33
CA TYR A 732 -33.05 1.71 4.23
C TYR A 732 -32.32 0.37 4.20
N LEU A 733 -30.98 0.36 4.34
CA LEU A 733 -30.17 -0.86 4.39
C LEU A 733 -30.50 -1.75 5.61
N LYS A 734 -30.82 -1.17 6.77
CA LYS A 734 -31.36 -1.92 7.92
C LYS A 734 -32.72 -2.55 7.60
N ILE A 735 -33.64 -1.81 6.98
CA ILE A 735 -35.01 -2.28 6.67
C ILE A 735 -35.00 -3.44 5.66
N ILE A 736 -34.07 -3.44 4.70
CA ILE A 736 -33.96 -4.51 3.68
C ILE A 736 -32.90 -5.59 4.03
N GLN A 737 -32.34 -5.56 5.23
CA GLN A 737 -31.47 -6.62 5.75
C GLN A 737 -32.24 -7.95 5.81
N THR A 738 -31.64 -9.04 5.34
CA THR A 738 -32.29 -10.36 5.43
C THR A 738 -32.29 -10.82 6.90
N PRO A 739 -33.46 -11.11 7.52
CA PRO A 739 -33.54 -11.29 8.98
C PRO A 739 -32.71 -12.44 9.58
N ASP A 740 -32.37 -13.46 8.79
CA ASP A 740 -31.53 -14.59 9.23
C ASP A 740 -30.01 -14.33 9.07
N LYS A 741 -29.62 -13.18 8.49
CA LYS A 741 -28.22 -12.81 8.26
C LYS A 741 -27.80 -11.68 9.20
N LYS A 742 -26.77 -11.93 10.02
CA LYS A 742 -26.16 -10.91 10.88
C LYS A 742 -25.36 -9.91 10.05
N THR A 743 -25.60 -8.61 10.21
CA THR A 743 -24.76 -7.53 9.67
C THR A 743 -23.36 -7.64 10.26
N VAL A 744 -22.32 -7.72 9.42
CA VAL A 744 -20.92 -7.73 9.87
C VAL A 744 -20.41 -6.30 9.95
N ILE A 745 -19.78 -5.92 11.07
CA ILE A 745 -19.20 -4.59 11.29
C ILE A 745 -17.67 -4.72 11.38
N LEU A 746 -16.94 -3.86 10.68
CA LEU A 746 -15.50 -3.92 10.47
C LEU A 746 -14.86 -2.52 10.60
N ASP A 747 -13.57 -2.48 10.90
CA ASP A 747 -12.72 -1.28 10.78
C ASP A 747 -12.01 -1.32 9.39
N GLU A 748 -12.24 -0.33 8.52
CA GLU A 748 -11.57 -0.14 7.21
C GLU A 748 -10.42 0.88 7.36
N PRO A 749 -9.15 0.52 7.08
CA PRO A 749 -8.03 1.45 7.19
C PRO A 749 -8.02 2.50 6.07
N HIS A 750 -7.75 3.76 6.42
CA HIS A 750 -7.45 4.80 5.45
C HIS A 750 -6.19 4.46 4.65
N ALA A 751 -6.23 4.76 3.36
CA ALA A 751 -5.11 4.56 2.46
C ALA A 751 -4.02 5.62 2.66
N TYR A 752 -2.86 5.18 3.14
CA TYR A 752 -1.61 5.91 3.11
C TYR A 752 -1.10 5.93 1.68
N TYR A 753 -0.64 7.12 1.25
CA TYR A 753 0.20 7.46 0.09
C TYR A 753 -0.26 8.73 -0.62
N ARG A 754 0.17 9.90 -0.11
CA ARG A 754 0.28 11.14 -0.90
C ARG A 754 1.50 11.95 -0.48
N ARG A 755 2.37 12.21 -1.47
CA ARG A 755 3.62 12.99 -1.40
C ARG A 755 4.78 12.27 -0.68
N LEU A 756 6.00 12.80 -0.89
CA LEU A 756 7.30 12.17 -0.58
C LEU A 756 8.05 12.87 0.55
N ASP A 757 7.50 13.98 1.03
CA ASP A 757 8.02 14.90 2.03
C ASP A 757 7.17 14.94 3.32
N GLU A 758 6.17 14.05 3.42
CA GLU A 758 5.23 13.96 4.55
C GLU A 758 5.40 12.60 5.24
N SER A 759 6.10 12.56 6.39
CA SER A 759 6.14 11.39 7.28
C SER A 759 4.83 11.30 8.06
N VAL A 760 4.00 10.29 7.80
CA VAL A 760 2.60 10.27 8.25
C VAL A 760 2.39 9.36 9.47
N GLU A 761 1.60 9.84 10.43
CA GLU A 761 1.18 9.15 11.66
C GLU A 761 0.10 8.07 11.37
N PHE A 762 -0.12 7.14 12.31
CA PHE A 762 -0.90 5.89 12.17
C PHE A 762 -2.30 6.01 11.51
N PRO A 763 -2.81 4.93 10.88
CA PRO A 763 -4.11 4.93 10.20
C PRO A 763 -5.32 5.38 11.01
N ASP A 764 -5.96 6.45 10.52
CA ASP A 764 -7.41 6.62 10.64
C ASP A 764 -8.10 5.32 10.15
N VAL A 765 -9.00 4.77 10.96
CA VAL A 765 -9.84 3.62 10.60
C VAL A 765 -11.31 4.03 10.62
N GLU A 766 -12.02 3.79 9.52
CA GLU A 766 -13.46 4.03 9.44
C GLU A 766 -14.23 2.78 9.88
N LYS A 767 -15.36 2.92 10.59
CA LYS A 767 -16.28 1.79 10.76
C LYS A 767 -17.19 1.62 9.55
N VAL A 768 -17.28 0.39 9.09
CA VAL A 768 -18.09 -0.02 7.94
C VAL A 768 -18.94 -1.23 8.28
N ALA A 769 -20.03 -1.42 7.53
CA ALA A 769 -20.90 -2.57 7.65
C ALA A 769 -21.05 -3.32 6.32
N LEU A 770 -21.23 -4.63 6.42
CA LEU A 770 -21.69 -5.52 5.37
C LEU A 770 -23.14 -5.91 5.65
N TYR A 771 -24.08 -5.22 4.98
CA TYR A 771 -25.50 -5.60 4.95
C TYR A 771 -25.69 -6.75 3.95
N SER A 772 -26.71 -7.58 4.12
CA SER A 772 -26.96 -8.77 3.29
C SER A 772 -28.43 -8.86 2.89
N ILE A 773 -28.71 -8.76 1.59
CA ILE A 773 -30.04 -8.64 1.01
C ILE A 773 -30.30 -9.87 0.13
N LYS A 774 -31.41 -10.58 0.33
CA LYS A 774 -31.80 -11.70 -0.52
C LYS A 774 -32.14 -11.23 -1.94
N THR A 775 -31.60 -11.90 -2.96
CA THR A 775 -31.97 -11.69 -4.38
C THR A 775 -32.59 -12.97 -4.97
N SER A 776 -33.15 -12.87 -6.18
CA SER A 776 -33.77 -14.01 -6.88
C SER A 776 -32.79 -15.11 -7.29
N ASP A 777 -31.49 -14.82 -7.29
CA ASP A 777 -30.37 -15.66 -7.69
C ASP A 777 -29.36 -15.93 -6.55
N GLY A 778 -29.62 -15.45 -5.33
CA GLY A 778 -28.74 -15.63 -4.17
C GLY A 778 -28.84 -14.50 -3.15
N TYR A 779 -27.71 -13.84 -2.88
CA TYR A 779 -27.60 -12.68 -2.00
C TYR A 779 -26.79 -11.55 -2.63
N ALA A 780 -27.12 -10.31 -2.26
CA ALA A 780 -26.33 -9.10 -2.46
C ALA A 780 -25.79 -8.58 -1.11
N ILE A 781 -24.48 -8.50 -0.97
CA ILE A 781 -23.78 -7.94 0.19
C ILE A 781 -23.46 -6.46 -0.10
N ILE A 782 -23.89 -5.54 0.76
CA ILE A 782 -23.69 -4.09 0.60
C ILE A 782 -22.65 -3.59 1.60
N TRP A 783 -21.53 -3.07 1.10
CA TRP A 783 -20.46 -2.47 1.89
C TRP A 783 -20.64 -0.95 1.95
N GLU A 784 -20.97 -0.46 3.15
CA GLU A 784 -21.29 0.94 3.43
C GLU A 784 -20.56 1.45 4.69
N ASN A 785 -20.27 2.75 4.76
CA ASN A 785 -19.67 3.39 5.94
C ASN A 785 -20.77 3.71 6.98
N ILE A 786 -20.50 3.44 8.27
CA ILE A 786 -21.48 3.59 9.36
C ILE A 786 -21.07 4.54 10.50
N ASP A 787 -19.82 5.00 10.57
CA ASP A 787 -19.34 5.92 11.64
C ASP A 787 -19.59 7.40 11.36
N TYR A 788 -20.21 7.71 10.24
CA TYR A 788 -20.45 9.07 9.74
C TYR A 788 -19.18 9.89 9.40
N SER A 789 -17.98 9.30 9.36
CA SER A 789 -16.72 10.01 9.07
C SER A 789 -16.69 10.65 7.67
N PHE A 790 -16.85 9.85 6.61
CA PHE A 790 -16.83 10.31 5.22
C PHE A 790 -17.92 9.64 4.38
N ASP A 791 -18.68 10.39 3.57
CA ASP A 791 -19.61 9.77 2.62
C ASP A 791 -18.86 9.11 1.45
N ARG A 792 -18.65 7.79 1.55
CA ARG A 792 -18.07 6.93 0.50
C ARG A 792 -19.15 6.35 -0.43
N ALA A 793 -18.75 5.85 -1.59
CA ALA A 793 -19.64 5.08 -2.46
C ALA A 793 -19.97 3.71 -1.84
N SER A 794 -21.23 3.29 -1.94
CA SER A 794 -21.67 1.95 -1.51
C SER A 794 -21.18 0.92 -2.53
N PHE A 795 -20.55 -0.16 -2.08
CA PHE A 795 -20.20 -1.27 -2.97
C PHE A 795 -21.21 -2.41 -2.82
N VAL A 796 -21.46 -3.12 -3.92
CA VAL A 796 -22.44 -4.21 -4.00
C VAL A 796 -21.72 -5.45 -4.51
N PHE A 797 -21.80 -6.54 -3.76
CA PHE A 797 -21.21 -7.83 -4.11
C PHE A 797 -22.31 -8.89 -4.21
N LYS A 798 -22.52 -9.56 -5.36
CA LYS A 798 -23.52 -10.66 -5.42
C LYS A 798 -22.89 -12.04 -5.51
N THR A 799 -23.51 -12.99 -4.82
CA THR A 799 -23.09 -14.39 -4.70
C THR A 799 -24.30 -15.31 -4.61
N THR A 800 -24.10 -16.60 -4.88
CA THR A 800 -25.13 -17.64 -4.72
C THR A 800 -25.37 -17.94 -3.23
N ASP A 801 -26.42 -18.70 -2.93
CA ASP A 801 -26.70 -19.14 -1.55
C ASP A 801 -25.60 -20.03 -0.97
N GLU A 802 -24.97 -20.85 -1.81
CA GLU A 802 -23.88 -21.76 -1.44
C GLU A 802 -22.57 -20.99 -1.18
N SER A 803 -22.22 -20.05 -2.07
CA SER A 803 -21.00 -19.23 -1.96
C SER A 803 -21.14 -18.01 -1.04
N TYR A 804 -22.24 -17.87 -0.29
CA TYR A 804 -22.49 -16.73 0.61
C TYR A 804 -21.45 -16.60 1.72
N GLY A 805 -21.25 -17.64 2.54
CA GLY A 805 -20.36 -17.57 3.71
C GLY A 805 -18.91 -17.28 3.33
N ASN A 806 -18.41 -17.98 2.31
CA ASN A 806 -17.08 -17.80 1.75
C ASN A 806 -16.83 -16.35 1.28
N LEU A 807 -17.83 -15.69 0.67
CA LEU A 807 -17.69 -14.30 0.24
C LEU A 807 -17.71 -13.32 1.41
N VAL A 808 -18.54 -13.54 2.45
CA VAL A 808 -18.55 -12.70 3.65
C VAL A 808 -17.18 -12.74 4.37
N GLU A 809 -16.56 -13.91 4.45
CA GLU A 809 -15.22 -14.10 5.02
C GLU A 809 -14.14 -13.44 4.16
N LYS A 810 -14.15 -13.66 2.83
CA LYS A 810 -13.24 -12.99 1.88
C LYS A 810 -13.34 -11.47 1.96
N LEU A 811 -14.55 -10.91 1.95
CA LEU A 811 -14.76 -9.46 2.06
C LEU A 811 -14.29 -8.93 3.41
N THR A 812 -14.55 -9.65 4.50
CA THR A 812 -14.07 -9.30 5.84
C THR A 812 -12.53 -9.23 5.90
N LEU A 813 -11.86 -10.24 5.35
CA LEU A 813 -10.40 -10.31 5.27
C LEU A 813 -9.83 -9.19 4.38
N ALA A 814 -10.44 -8.98 3.21
CA ALA A 814 -10.03 -7.98 2.25
C ALA A 814 -10.19 -6.55 2.79
N ILE A 815 -11.34 -6.22 3.38
CA ILE A 815 -11.64 -4.86 3.87
C ILE A 815 -10.75 -4.47 5.05
N THR A 816 -10.43 -5.41 5.94
CA THR A 816 -9.60 -5.15 7.12
C THR A 816 -8.10 -5.13 6.82
N ARG A 817 -7.62 -5.83 5.77
CA ARG A 817 -6.19 -5.93 5.44
C ARG A 817 -5.74 -5.10 4.23
N LEU A 818 -6.61 -4.88 3.24
CA LEU A 818 -6.21 -4.34 1.93
C LEU A 818 -6.48 -2.85 1.82
N GLY A 819 -5.44 -2.06 2.13
CA GLY A 819 -5.42 -0.63 1.81
C GLY A 819 -5.76 -0.38 0.33
N GLN A 820 -6.52 0.67 0.06
CA GLN A 820 -6.98 1.05 -1.28
C GLN A 820 -7.97 0.09 -1.99
N LEU A 821 -8.52 -0.94 -1.34
CA LEU A 821 -9.49 -1.87 -1.98
C LEU A 821 -10.64 -1.16 -2.74
N ARG A 822 -11.26 -0.12 -2.15
CA ARG A 822 -12.30 0.71 -2.81
C ARG A 822 -11.81 1.43 -4.07
N SER A 823 -10.51 1.69 -4.18
CA SER A 823 -9.87 2.30 -5.36
C SER A 823 -9.70 1.26 -6.47
N THR A 824 -9.16 0.09 -6.14
CA THR A 824 -8.96 -1.02 -7.09
C THR A 824 -10.28 -1.49 -7.69
N LEU A 825 -11.32 -1.72 -6.87
CA LEU A 825 -12.64 -2.12 -7.36
C LEU A 825 -13.31 -1.05 -8.26
N ARG A 826 -12.94 0.23 -8.09
CA ARG A 826 -13.41 1.36 -8.89
C ARG A 826 -12.71 1.53 -10.24
N LYS A 827 -11.61 0.81 -10.51
CA LYS A 827 -10.97 0.82 -11.83
C LYS A 827 -11.99 0.30 -12.87
N LEU A 828 -12.27 1.13 -13.88
CA LEU A 828 -13.13 0.82 -15.03
C LEU A 828 -12.27 0.56 -16.26
N ASP A 829 -11.26 -0.29 -16.07
CA ASP A 829 -10.37 -0.74 -17.14
C ASP A 829 -10.87 -2.11 -17.63
N PRO A 830 -11.37 -2.22 -18.89
CA PRO A 830 -11.92 -3.45 -19.43
C PRO A 830 -10.85 -4.39 -19.98
N ASP A 831 -9.63 -3.90 -20.21
CA ASP A 831 -8.57 -4.63 -20.92
C ASP A 831 -7.66 -5.44 -19.97
N ILE A 832 -7.87 -5.31 -18.65
CA ILE A 832 -7.17 -6.06 -17.59
C ILE A 832 -8.03 -7.28 -17.20
N ASN A 833 -7.69 -8.46 -17.73
CA ASN A 833 -8.43 -9.70 -17.45
C ASN A 833 -8.38 -10.06 -15.96
N GLU A 834 -7.27 -9.78 -15.30
CA GLU A 834 -6.97 -10.06 -13.90
C GLU A 834 -7.88 -9.23 -12.98
N LEU A 835 -8.28 -8.03 -13.43
CA LEU A 835 -9.26 -7.19 -12.75
C LEU A 835 -10.68 -7.72 -12.90
N HIS A 836 -10.98 -8.36 -14.04
CA HIS A 836 -12.24 -9.08 -14.25
C HIS A 836 -12.27 -10.40 -13.45
N GLU A 837 -11.20 -11.20 -13.43
CA GLU A 837 -11.08 -12.38 -12.57
C GLU A 837 -11.19 -12.03 -11.08
N PHE A 838 -10.49 -10.99 -10.63
CA PHE A 838 -10.58 -10.54 -9.24
C PHE A 838 -11.99 -10.12 -8.85
N LYS A 839 -12.68 -9.34 -9.70
CA LYS A 839 -14.08 -8.98 -9.48
C LYS A 839 -14.97 -10.22 -9.45
N ASN A 840 -14.82 -11.15 -10.40
CA ASN A 840 -15.56 -12.42 -10.46
C ASN A 840 -15.27 -13.35 -9.25
N SER A 841 -14.07 -13.30 -8.66
CA SER A 841 -13.73 -14.02 -7.42
C SER A 841 -14.49 -13.48 -6.18
N LEU A 842 -14.97 -12.24 -6.27
CA LEU A 842 -15.91 -11.58 -5.36
C LEU A 842 -17.37 -11.60 -5.90
N GLY A 843 -17.64 -12.35 -6.97
CA GLY A 843 -18.93 -12.45 -7.64
C GLY A 843 -19.25 -11.25 -8.55
N TYR A 844 -20.48 -10.72 -8.51
CA TYR A 844 -20.78 -9.47 -9.21
C TYR A 844 -20.32 -8.29 -8.36
N VAL A 845 -19.46 -7.40 -8.88
CA VAL A 845 -19.07 -6.15 -8.20
C VAL A 845 -19.75 -4.93 -8.84
N GLY A 846 -20.54 -4.21 -8.04
CA GLY A 846 -21.15 -2.92 -8.39
C GLY A 846 -20.70 -1.77 -7.48
N THR A 847 -20.92 -0.53 -7.93
CA THR A 847 -20.63 0.69 -7.15
C THR A 847 -21.79 1.67 -7.29
N VAL A 848 -22.42 2.04 -6.18
CA VAL A 848 -23.55 2.99 -6.14
C VAL A 848 -23.06 4.32 -5.57
N LEU A 849 -23.23 5.39 -6.34
CA LEU A 849 -22.76 6.74 -5.96
C LEU A 849 -23.86 7.52 -5.24
N LYS A 850 -23.56 7.98 -4.02
CA LYS A 850 -24.38 8.99 -3.33
C LYS A 850 -24.15 10.35 -4.00
N LYS A 851 -25.16 10.85 -4.72
CA LYS A 851 -25.03 12.05 -5.58
C LYS A 851 -25.15 13.35 -4.75
N ARG A 852 -24.18 13.61 -3.87
CA ARG A 852 -24.12 14.78 -2.96
C ARG A 852 -24.56 16.08 -3.64
N GLY A 853 -25.47 16.84 -3.00
CA GLY A 853 -26.04 18.07 -3.55
C GLY A 853 -26.74 17.84 -4.90
N GLN A 854 -27.63 16.86 -4.96
CA GLN A 854 -28.69 16.79 -5.96
C GLN A 854 -30.02 16.58 -5.24
N ASN A 855 -31.08 17.18 -5.77
CA ASN A 855 -32.44 16.82 -5.41
C ASN A 855 -32.62 15.31 -5.66
N ASP A 856 -33.45 14.68 -4.85
CA ASP A 856 -33.78 13.24 -4.95
C ASP A 856 -32.55 12.31 -4.90
N ALA A 857 -31.44 12.73 -4.29
CA ALA A 857 -30.20 11.95 -4.21
C ALA A 857 -30.40 10.57 -3.56
N PHE A 858 -31.33 10.44 -2.61
CA PHE A 858 -31.68 9.16 -1.99
C PHE A 858 -32.43 8.24 -2.95
N GLU A 859 -33.51 8.72 -3.59
CA GLU A 859 -34.26 7.92 -4.56
C GLU A 859 -33.39 7.57 -5.80
N SER A 860 -32.52 8.47 -6.24
CA SER A 860 -31.53 8.13 -7.27
C SER A 860 -30.51 7.08 -6.80
N TRP A 861 -30.07 7.10 -5.54
CA TRP A 861 -29.19 6.07 -4.99
C TRP A 861 -29.92 4.72 -4.85
N LYS A 862 -31.16 4.74 -4.37
CA LYS A 862 -32.04 3.58 -4.15
C LYS A 862 -32.43 2.88 -5.45
N ASN A 863 -32.77 3.66 -6.49
CA ASN A 863 -33.00 3.14 -7.84
C ASN A 863 -31.73 2.51 -8.43
N ASN A 864 -30.58 3.20 -8.32
CA ASN A 864 -29.30 2.65 -8.77
C ASN A 864 -28.93 1.36 -8.01
N LEU A 865 -29.17 1.29 -6.71
CA LEU A 865 -28.97 0.09 -5.89
C LEU A 865 -29.89 -1.04 -6.36
N THR A 866 -31.17 -0.75 -6.59
CA THR A 866 -32.16 -1.74 -7.07
C THR A 866 -31.81 -2.28 -8.45
N GLU A 867 -31.34 -1.44 -9.37
CA GLU A 867 -30.79 -1.90 -10.65
C GLU A 867 -29.55 -2.80 -10.43
N THR A 868 -28.65 -2.38 -9.55
CA THR A 868 -27.38 -3.07 -9.28
C THR A 868 -27.59 -4.46 -8.66
N ILE A 869 -28.51 -4.63 -7.70
CA ILE A 869 -28.82 -5.94 -7.10
C ILE A 869 -29.60 -6.87 -8.04
N ASN A 870 -30.23 -6.33 -9.10
CA ASN A 870 -30.96 -7.11 -10.10
C ASN A 870 -30.09 -7.61 -11.27
N ARG A 871 -28.81 -7.21 -11.33
CA ARG A 871 -27.85 -7.75 -12.32
C ARG A 871 -27.47 -9.19 -11.97
N LYS A 872 -27.25 -10.03 -12.99
CA LYS A 872 -26.92 -11.46 -12.80
C LYS A 872 -25.54 -11.63 -12.15
N ILE A 873 -25.41 -12.65 -11.31
CA ILE A 873 -24.11 -13.13 -10.81
C ILE A 873 -23.28 -13.68 -12.00
N PRO A 874 -22.02 -13.25 -12.20
CA PRO A 874 -21.12 -13.82 -13.20
C PRO A 874 -20.61 -15.20 -12.79
N PRO A 875 -20.03 -15.99 -13.70
CA PRO A 875 -19.29 -17.20 -13.32
C PRO A 875 -18.20 -16.87 -12.30
N GLN A 876 -18.10 -17.66 -11.22
CA GLN A 876 -16.97 -17.57 -10.30
C GLN A 876 -15.72 -18.16 -10.93
N THR A 877 -14.54 -17.71 -10.51
CA THR A 877 -13.24 -18.28 -10.89
C THR A 877 -12.74 -19.19 -9.78
N ASP A 878 -12.10 -20.31 -10.16
CA ASP A 878 -11.49 -21.27 -9.24
C ASP A 878 -10.12 -20.80 -8.70
N ARG A 879 -9.55 -19.71 -9.25
CA ARG A 879 -8.25 -19.15 -8.83
C ARG A 879 -8.34 -18.50 -7.45
N LEU A 880 -7.27 -18.60 -6.66
CA LEU A 880 -7.25 -18.12 -5.28
C LEU A 880 -7.24 -16.59 -5.20
N PHE A 881 -8.12 -16.03 -4.37
CA PHE A 881 -8.27 -14.58 -4.18
C PHE A 881 -6.94 -13.86 -3.86
N ASP A 882 -6.10 -14.46 -3.01
CA ASP A 882 -4.79 -13.90 -2.64
C ASP A 882 -3.73 -13.99 -3.74
N GLU A 883 -3.91 -14.89 -4.73
CA GLU A 883 -3.07 -14.96 -5.93
C GLU A 883 -3.47 -13.85 -6.90
N ILE A 884 -4.76 -13.76 -7.24
CA ILE A 884 -5.26 -12.70 -8.15
C ILE A 884 -5.05 -11.30 -7.55
N TRP A 885 -5.10 -11.13 -6.21
CA TRP A 885 -4.76 -9.84 -5.59
C TRP A 885 -3.26 -9.53 -5.66
N ARG A 886 -2.38 -10.52 -5.53
CA ARG A 886 -0.94 -10.32 -5.78
C ARG A 886 -0.72 -9.95 -7.23
N GLU A 887 -1.34 -10.66 -8.17
CA GLU A 887 -1.30 -10.37 -9.60
C GLU A 887 -1.84 -8.97 -9.91
N LEU A 888 -2.93 -8.49 -9.31
CA LEU A 888 -3.36 -7.09 -9.48
C LEU A 888 -2.39 -6.03 -8.94
N ASN A 889 -1.33 -6.44 -8.24
CA ASN A 889 -0.21 -5.59 -7.81
C ASN A 889 1.14 -6.03 -8.43
N ILE A 890 1.14 -7.01 -9.36
CA ILE A 890 2.33 -7.56 -10.07
C ILE A 890 2.15 -7.49 -11.59
N ASP A 891 0.98 -7.77 -12.14
CA ASP A 891 0.60 -7.69 -13.56
C ASP A 891 0.31 -6.26 -14.06
N SER A 892 0.64 -5.24 -13.26
CA SER A 892 1.19 -4.01 -13.85
C SER A 892 2.49 -4.27 -14.64
N THR A 893 3.09 -5.45 -14.50
CA THR A 893 4.40 -5.87 -15.04
C THR A 893 4.48 -7.36 -15.45
N LYS A 894 3.57 -7.81 -16.35
CA LYS A 894 3.69 -8.94 -17.31
C LYS A 894 3.39 -10.39 -16.88
N SER A 895 2.69 -11.08 -17.80
CA SER A 895 2.50 -12.53 -17.92
C SER A 895 3.70 -13.31 -18.53
N VAL A 896 3.73 -14.63 -18.27
CA VAL A 896 4.81 -15.58 -18.67
C VAL A 896 4.22 -16.84 -19.34
N ARG A 897 5.04 -17.62 -20.09
CA ARG A 897 4.67 -18.90 -20.74
C ARG A 897 5.40 -20.10 -20.13
N HIS A 898 4.74 -21.27 -20.10
CA HIS A 898 5.30 -22.56 -19.67
C HIS A 898 5.78 -23.46 -20.84
N THR A 899 6.66 -24.42 -20.54
CA THR A 899 6.97 -25.63 -21.35
C THR A 899 7.20 -26.85 -20.44
N ASN A 900 6.97 -28.07 -20.98
CA ASN A 900 6.99 -29.34 -20.23
C ASN A 900 8.24 -30.21 -20.52
N PRO A 901 8.61 -31.16 -19.62
CA PRO A 901 9.73 -32.10 -19.80
C PRO A 901 9.34 -33.44 -20.49
N LEU A 902 10.35 -34.30 -20.73
CA LEU A 902 10.25 -35.65 -21.34
C LEU A 902 11.22 -36.65 -20.62
N PRO A 903 11.11 -38.00 -20.81
CA PRO A 903 11.23 -38.97 -19.70
C PRO A 903 12.38 -40.02 -19.75
N ASP A 904 12.43 -40.84 -18.69
CA ASP A 904 13.47 -41.81 -18.29
C ASP A 904 13.56 -43.18 -19.03
N LYS A 905 14.55 -43.99 -18.62
CA LYS A 905 14.85 -45.37 -19.08
C LYS A 905 15.01 -46.36 -17.90
N LYS A 906 15.19 -47.66 -18.19
CA LYS A 906 15.07 -48.80 -17.23
C LYS A 906 16.37 -49.60 -17.00
N GLY A 907 16.45 -50.30 -15.86
CA GLY A 907 17.61 -51.11 -15.39
C GLY A 907 17.45 -52.65 -15.42
N ILE A 908 18.37 -53.36 -14.72
CA ILE A 908 18.73 -54.80 -14.90
C ILE A 908 18.59 -55.63 -13.59
N LYS A 909 18.58 -56.97 -13.64
CA LYS A 909 18.37 -57.90 -12.50
C LYS A 909 19.58 -58.83 -12.18
N THR A 910 19.79 -59.24 -10.91
CA THR A 910 20.71 -60.35 -10.52
C THR A 910 20.10 -61.32 -9.47
N VAL A 911 20.82 -61.77 -8.41
CA VAL A 911 20.52 -62.94 -7.55
C VAL A 911 20.74 -62.67 -6.04
N ASP A 912 19.90 -63.20 -5.13
CA ASP A 912 20.03 -62.95 -3.68
C ASP A 912 19.71 -64.10 -2.70
N THR A 913 20.31 -64.02 -1.50
CA THR A 913 20.25 -65.00 -0.39
C THR A 913 20.41 -64.34 1.00
N GLY A 914 19.36 -63.69 1.52
CA GLY A 914 19.31 -63.19 2.91
C GLY A 914 18.81 -64.21 3.98
N GLU A 915 18.92 -63.84 5.26
CA GLU A 915 18.32 -64.52 6.43
C GLU A 915 18.29 -63.59 7.67
N ASP A 916 17.10 -63.25 8.19
CA ASP A 916 16.83 -62.26 9.26
C ASP A 916 17.02 -62.74 10.70
N ASN A 917 17.13 -61.80 11.65
CA ASN A 917 16.64 -61.95 13.03
C ASN A 917 16.58 -60.61 13.86
N SER A 918 16.15 -60.68 15.12
CA SER A 918 15.50 -59.61 15.94
C SER A 918 16.32 -58.67 16.89
N SER A 919 15.59 -57.71 17.49
CA SER A 919 15.60 -57.37 18.95
C SER A 919 16.77 -56.62 19.64
N THR A 920 16.47 -55.34 19.94
CA THR A 920 16.33 -54.70 21.30
C THR A 920 17.50 -54.06 22.10
N LYS A 921 17.21 -52.80 22.50
CA LYS A 921 17.29 -52.17 23.86
C LYS A 921 18.54 -51.40 24.33
N GLU A 922 18.28 -50.16 24.79
CA GLU A 922 18.81 -49.43 25.98
C GLU A 922 20.33 -49.15 26.06
N GLU A 923 20.88 -48.11 26.71
CA GLU A 923 20.41 -46.94 27.51
C GLU A 923 21.47 -45.80 27.27
N THR A 924 21.13 -44.51 27.11
CA THR A 924 20.98 -43.46 28.16
C THR A 924 22.27 -43.06 28.91
N ILE A 925 22.32 -41.79 29.40
CA ILE A 925 23.26 -41.16 30.37
C ILE A 925 24.39 -40.26 29.78
N VAL A 926 24.85 -39.13 30.37
CA VAL A 926 24.20 -37.96 31.06
C VAL A 926 25.26 -36.87 31.39
N THR A 927 24.89 -35.57 31.44
CA THR A 927 25.60 -34.43 32.13
C THR A 927 27.02 -34.00 31.64
N GLU A 928 27.63 -32.83 31.97
CA GLU A 928 27.23 -31.64 32.77
C GLU A 928 27.94 -30.31 32.38
N ARG A 929 27.43 -29.19 32.96
CA ARG A 929 28.06 -27.92 33.48
C ARG A 929 29.60 -27.77 33.41
N ASN A 930 30.24 -26.58 33.38
CA ASN A 930 29.82 -25.16 33.54
C ASN A 930 30.86 -24.24 32.80
N ASP A 931 31.14 -22.93 33.02
CA ASP A 931 30.81 -21.88 34.02
C ASP A 931 30.95 -20.44 33.42
N GLN A 932 31.00 -19.39 34.26
CA GLN A 932 31.34 -17.98 33.96
C GLN A 932 32.58 -17.51 34.78
N PRO A 933 32.79 -16.19 35.05
CA PRO A 933 33.11 -15.03 34.19
C PRO A 933 34.61 -14.64 34.44
N PRO A 934 35.11 -13.40 34.69
CA PRO A 934 34.70 -12.03 34.32
C PRO A 934 35.83 -11.16 33.70
N GLY A 935 35.50 -9.93 33.25
CA GLY A 935 36.49 -8.87 32.96
C GLY A 935 35.84 -7.54 32.52
N GLN A 936 36.22 -6.42 33.16
CA GLN A 936 35.71 -5.06 32.84
C GLN A 936 36.86 -4.13 32.42
N THR A 937 36.58 -3.20 31.50
CA THR A 937 37.29 -1.90 31.38
C THR A 937 36.41 -0.81 30.75
N SER A 938 36.67 0.44 31.11
CA SER A 938 36.11 1.70 30.57
C SER A 938 36.87 2.15 29.30
N SER A 939 36.56 3.20 28.53
CA SER A 939 35.53 4.28 28.44
C SER A 939 35.56 4.80 26.97
N PHE A 940 34.64 5.59 26.39
CA PHE A 940 34.13 6.94 26.72
C PHE A 940 32.86 7.26 25.88
N SER A 941 32.12 8.31 26.21
CA SER A 941 30.78 8.58 25.62
C SER A 941 30.75 9.58 24.46
N ASN A 942 30.09 9.21 23.36
CA ASN A 942 29.32 10.14 22.51
C ASN A 942 27.83 9.85 22.70
N GLN A 943 26.98 10.89 22.78
CA GLN A 943 25.58 10.70 23.15
C GLN A 943 24.69 10.40 21.94
N SER A 944 23.94 9.31 22.04
CA SER A 944 22.99 8.80 21.05
C SER A 944 21.54 9.14 21.46
N PRO A 945 20.57 9.26 20.52
CA PRO A 945 19.17 9.59 20.82
C PRO A 945 18.44 8.65 21.80
N TYR A 946 19.05 7.52 22.18
CA TYR A 946 18.47 6.56 23.11
C TYR A 946 18.21 7.11 24.54
N LYS A 947 18.97 8.13 25.00
CA LYS A 947 18.82 8.64 26.37
C LYS A 947 17.48 9.30 26.67
N GLU A 948 16.87 9.97 25.69
CA GLU A 948 15.52 10.54 25.87
C GLU A 948 14.46 9.43 26.01
N ARG A 949 14.66 8.30 25.32
CA ARG A 949 13.78 7.13 25.40
C ARG A 949 13.82 6.46 26.77
N GLU A 950 15.01 6.32 27.37
CA GLU A 950 15.16 5.79 28.73
C GLU A 950 14.57 6.74 29.79
N ALA A 951 14.77 8.05 29.66
CA ALA A 951 14.18 9.04 30.57
C ALA A 951 12.64 9.01 30.54
N VAL A 952 12.04 8.94 29.35
CA VAL A 952 10.57 8.83 29.18
C VAL A 952 10.05 7.50 29.72
N LEU A 953 10.74 6.38 29.48
CA LEU A 953 10.36 5.08 30.05
C LEU A 953 10.43 5.06 31.59
N SER A 954 11.44 5.72 32.18
CA SER A 954 11.54 5.86 33.64
C SER A 954 10.36 6.64 34.20
N ALA A 955 10.02 7.80 33.61
CA ALA A 955 8.90 8.62 34.06
C ALA A 955 7.54 7.91 33.91
N LEU A 956 7.33 7.17 32.81
CA LEU A 956 6.11 6.37 32.61
C LEU A 956 6.00 5.22 33.63
N ASN A 957 7.12 4.59 34.01
CA ASN A 957 7.13 3.58 35.06
C ASN A 957 6.84 4.16 36.47
N GLU A 958 7.32 5.38 36.78
CA GLU A 958 6.93 6.08 38.02
C GLU A 958 5.44 6.41 38.04
N ILE A 959 4.87 6.86 36.91
CA ILE A 959 3.42 7.14 36.79
C ILE A 959 2.58 5.87 36.95
N ASN A 960 2.97 4.75 36.32
CA ASN A 960 2.28 3.46 36.51
C ASN A 960 2.37 2.97 37.96
N ASN A 961 3.53 3.09 38.61
CA ASN A 961 3.69 2.74 40.03
C ASN A 961 2.83 3.63 40.95
N LEU A 962 2.68 4.93 40.63
CA LEU A 962 1.75 5.83 41.32
C LEU A 962 0.29 5.38 41.14
N PHE A 963 -0.10 4.94 39.95
CA PHE A 963 -1.46 4.45 39.67
C PHE A 963 -1.77 3.13 40.39
N GLU A 964 -0.85 2.17 40.35
CA GLU A 964 -0.91 0.91 41.10
C GLU A 964 -1.00 1.15 42.62
N ASN A 965 -0.25 2.11 43.15
CA ASN A 965 -0.31 2.47 44.57
C ASN A 965 -1.59 3.21 44.95
N LEU A 966 -2.15 4.04 44.05
CA LEU A 966 -3.46 4.69 44.27
C LEU A 966 -4.63 3.69 44.26
N LEU A 967 -4.53 2.61 43.49
CA LEU A 967 -5.48 1.49 43.55
C LEU A 967 -5.34 0.73 44.87
N LYS A 968 -4.12 0.38 45.28
CA LYS A 968 -3.80 -0.31 46.56
C LYS A 968 -3.97 0.56 47.82
N MET A 969 -4.36 1.83 47.66
CA MET A 969 -4.79 2.73 48.74
C MET A 969 -6.32 2.92 48.78
N LYS A 970 -7.07 2.19 47.95
CA LYS A 970 -8.54 2.16 47.92
C LYS A 970 -9.15 0.79 48.23
N GLU A 971 -8.32 -0.23 48.41
CA GLU A 971 -8.64 -1.48 49.12
C GLU A 971 -8.28 -1.33 50.62
#